data_AF-A0A1L9T636-F1
#
_entry.id   AF-A0A1L9T636-F1
#
_cell.length_a   1.000
_cell.length_b   1.000
_cell.length_c   1.000
_cell.angle_alpha   90.00
_cell.angle_beta   90.00
_cell.angle_gamma   90.00
#
_symmetry.space_group_name_H-M   'P 1'
#
loop_
_entity.id
_entity.type
_entity.pdbx_description
1 polymer ?
#
loop_
_entity_poly.entity_id
_entity_poly.type
_entity_poly.pdbx_seq_one_letter_code
_entity_poly.pdbx_strand_id
1 'polypeptide(L)'
;MGDSAYIPEQKSYRAQGPTTDIAGFCDGYELRRHHHEDKANEGSLRCREDWEQFIGPIERWGSCNPWESHFGAVVLPFCKPERLPIICYIFEYNIALDETEYRTVRSVLGTKQIQSKMLLELLSIDAPCAEIVIDSWKTMVSTTAKQDKARVFRNLEEYVDYRIIDTGAPFVDMLMRFGMGIQLSNEEQRIIEPIVKPCYAALGLANDYFSFDIEWQEFQSESDKTAMTNARVAEFVAGEGKDNIKLQSYLKAEGHQIPGNVAWSLRCPRYHPKLCTEAARALRKGNTAMTSEGNTHKSHTSAESRSRSHSDSDLSDASPTFWSGSARSSHLLGPAEYISSLPSKGVREAFIDALNVWLVLPDHHVNQLKDIAQTLHNASLMLDDIEDSSPFRRGKPATHMVFGPEQTINSANYLLIHAMDKVRRLPDPGCTDIYLEEMRNLFIGQSFDLYWTRQGECPSEDEYLDMIGQKTGGLFRLLTRLMVQITPMRQQRLEAYLTSLSSVLGEFFQIRDDYKNLTDEYTGQKGFCEDLDECKFSYPLIHALASQPKNVQLRGILQQSRSSGGLDVPLKEIVLQQLRQAGSIQYTETKLHELMDRITDTVVSLEGETGSVNWVVRLLIHRLKKILIILSDANSFPLKKSTGEGATKTVDQPSGFFLMELAKPLQKLLDAGHEITFASPNGQEPVPDPNSENLLAFAGNFYERRRENELLEKMKRENGFTRPRTLSSITDAELATFAGVFIPGGHAPLADLGDNKDLGRILQFFHKENKPTAAICHGPYALLSTKQYGDGTFAYKGYKITSWSDAEEKAMETLLGGEVEKVESALRSEGADMVTGGGEKIGQTTLDHELLTGGNPMAADELGERFVRMISV
;
A
#
# COMPACT_ATOMS: atom_id res chain seq x y z
N MET A 1 -19.52 -27.45 14.83
CA MET A 1 -19.18 -28.53 13.87
C MET A 1 -18.04 -28.04 12.99
N GLY A 2 -17.10 -28.92 12.64
CA GLY A 2 -15.84 -28.53 12.01
C GLY A 2 -16.01 -27.60 10.82
N ASP A 3 -15.19 -26.56 10.76
CA ASP A 3 -14.77 -26.06 9.47
C ASP A 3 -14.22 -27.26 8.72
N SER A 4 -15.02 -27.73 7.76
CA SER A 4 -14.57 -28.70 6.79
C SER A 4 -13.16 -28.28 6.43
N ALA A 5 -12.23 -29.22 6.56
CA ALA A 5 -10.88 -29.11 6.08
C ALA A 5 -10.85 -28.17 4.86
N TYR A 6 -9.81 -27.34 4.74
CA TYR A 6 -9.48 -26.79 3.43
C TYR A 6 -9.47 -28.00 2.48
N ILE A 7 -10.55 -28.18 1.71
CA ILE A 7 -10.71 -29.27 0.75
C ILE A 7 -10.46 -28.58 -0.59
N PRO A 8 -9.19 -28.61 -1.07
CA PRO A 8 -8.85 -28.12 -2.41
C PRO A 8 -9.77 -28.69 -3.50
N GLU A 9 -10.38 -29.84 -3.24
CA GLU A 9 -11.19 -30.62 -4.18
C GLU A 9 -12.53 -29.99 -4.57
N GLN A 10 -13.07 -29.02 -3.82
CA GLN A 10 -14.36 -28.37 -4.15
C GLN A 10 -14.22 -27.17 -5.11
N LYS A 11 -13.01 -26.63 -5.29
CA LYS A 11 -12.75 -25.43 -6.12
C LYS A 11 -12.31 -25.76 -7.55
N SER A 12 -11.79 -26.96 -7.74
CA SER A 12 -11.35 -27.46 -9.03
C SER A 12 -11.76 -28.90 -9.23
N TYR A 13 -11.86 -29.32 -10.48
CA TYR A 13 -12.12 -30.70 -10.87
C TYR A 13 -10.91 -31.28 -11.58
N ARG A 14 -10.80 -32.61 -11.55
CA ARG A 14 -9.81 -33.34 -12.34
C ARG A 14 -10.14 -33.22 -13.82
N ALA A 15 -9.20 -32.76 -14.64
CA ALA A 15 -9.39 -32.71 -16.08
C ALA A 15 -9.53 -34.13 -16.66
N GLN A 16 -10.55 -34.38 -17.49
CA GLN A 16 -10.71 -35.64 -18.21
C GLN A 16 -10.12 -35.54 -19.63
N GLY A 17 -9.21 -36.44 -19.98
CA GLY A 17 -8.54 -36.47 -21.30
C GLY A 17 -7.30 -37.39 -21.30
N PRO A 18 -6.70 -37.67 -22.47
CA PRO A 18 -5.40 -38.35 -22.52
C PRO A 18 -4.42 -37.54 -21.68
N THR A 19 -3.64 -38.24 -20.85
CA THR A 19 -2.63 -37.64 -19.97
C THR A 19 -1.81 -36.60 -20.74
N THR A 20 -1.77 -35.36 -20.26
CA THR A 20 -0.86 -34.29 -20.73
C THR A 20 0.61 -34.60 -20.47
N ASP A 21 0.91 -35.85 -20.11
CA ASP A 21 2.22 -36.42 -19.96
C ASP A 21 2.84 -36.69 -21.34
N ILE A 22 3.14 -35.61 -22.06
CA ILE A 22 3.60 -35.67 -23.45
C ILE A 22 5.01 -36.26 -23.58
N ALA A 23 5.73 -36.45 -22.46
CA ALA A 23 7.06 -37.07 -22.46
C ALA A 23 7.52 -37.66 -21.09
N GLY A 24 6.63 -37.98 -20.14
CA GLY A 24 7.01 -38.46 -18.80
C GLY A 24 7.27 -37.36 -17.76
N PHE A 25 7.05 -36.08 -18.12
CA PHE A 25 7.27 -34.91 -17.25
C PHE A 25 6.24 -34.76 -16.13
N CYS A 26 5.05 -35.35 -16.30
CA CYS A 26 3.93 -35.17 -15.39
C CYS A 26 3.45 -36.49 -14.77
N ASP A 27 4.26 -37.54 -14.86
CA ASP A 27 3.93 -38.86 -14.34
C ASP A 27 3.70 -38.80 -12.81
N GLY A 28 2.53 -39.27 -12.37
CA GLY A 28 2.09 -39.20 -10.98
C GLY A 28 1.42 -37.89 -10.54
N TYR A 29 1.31 -36.87 -11.40
CA TYR A 29 0.64 -35.61 -11.07
C TYR A 29 -0.74 -35.46 -11.69
N GLU A 30 -1.66 -34.93 -10.88
CA GLU A 30 -3.04 -34.68 -11.30
C GLU A 30 -3.18 -33.27 -11.91
N LEU A 31 -3.64 -33.19 -13.17
CA LEU A 31 -4.09 -31.93 -13.75
C LEU A 31 -5.49 -31.58 -13.23
N ARG A 32 -5.60 -30.40 -12.62
CA ARG A 32 -6.87 -29.84 -12.12
C ARG A 32 -7.24 -28.55 -12.84
N ARG A 33 -8.54 -28.29 -12.95
CA ARG A 33 -9.10 -27.08 -13.55
C ARG A 33 -10.06 -26.42 -12.58
N HIS A 34 -9.93 -25.12 -12.42
CA HIS A 34 -10.81 -24.34 -11.57
C HIS A 34 -12.26 -24.37 -12.09
N HIS A 35 -13.25 -24.46 -11.20
CA HIS A 35 -14.67 -24.47 -11.60
C HIS A 35 -15.15 -23.13 -12.18
N HIS A 36 -14.51 -22.04 -11.79
CA HIS A 36 -14.84 -20.67 -12.23
C HIS A 36 -13.85 -20.14 -13.27
N GLU A 37 -13.71 -20.84 -14.39
CA GLU A 37 -12.90 -20.35 -15.51
C GLU A 37 -13.49 -19.06 -16.13
N ASP A 38 -14.81 -18.89 -16.08
CA ASP A 38 -15.52 -17.67 -16.45
C ASP A 38 -14.94 -16.43 -15.76
N LYS A 39 -14.69 -16.52 -14.45
CA LYS A 39 -14.07 -15.44 -13.65
C LYS A 39 -12.62 -15.16 -14.04
N ALA A 40 -11.88 -16.20 -14.42
CA ALA A 40 -10.51 -16.06 -14.91
C ALA A 40 -10.50 -15.30 -16.26
N ASN A 41 -11.41 -15.67 -17.16
CA ASN A 41 -11.62 -14.98 -18.43
C ASN A 41 -12.10 -13.53 -18.25
N GLU A 42 -13.03 -13.28 -17.30
CA GLU A 42 -13.49 -11.93 -16.95
C GLU A 42 -12.33 -11.02 -16.55
N GLY A 43 -11.45 -11.48 -15.66
CA GLY A 43 -10.28 -10.74 -15.22
C GLY A 43 -9.37 -10.33 -16.36
N SER A 44 -9.07 -11.28 -17.24
CA SER A 44 -8.24 -11.02 -18.43
C SER A 44 -8.93 -10.06 -19.38
N LEU A 45 -10.23 -10.26 -19.70
CA LEU A 45 -11.00 -9.36 -20.57
C LEU A 45 -11.05 -7.93 -20.05
N ARG A 46 -11.26 -7.73 -18.74
CA ARG A 46 -11.19 -6.41 -18.10
C ARG A 46 -9.82 -5.76 -18.29
N CYS A 47 -8.73 -6.54 -18.17
CA CYS A 47 -7.38 -6.05 -18.44
C CYS A 47 -7.22 -5.62 -19.90
N ARG A 48 -7.81 -6.36 -20.83
CA ARG A 48 -7.80 -6.01 -22.27
C ARG A 48 -8.53 -4.70 -22.55
N GLU A 49 -9.71 -4.53 -21.98
CA GLU A 49 -10.50 -3.30 -22.12
C GLU A 49 -9.72 -2.10 -21.58
N ASP A 50 -9.11 -2.24 -20.40
CA ASP A 50 -8.26 -1.19 -19.82
C ASP A 50 -6.99 -0.95 -20.65
N TRP A 51 -6.39 -2.00 -21.23
CA TRP A 51 -5.22 -1.88 -22.11
C TRP A 51 -5.57 -1.12 -23.38
N GLU A 52 -6.65 -1.49 -24.06
CA GLU A 52 -7.15 -0.79 -25.24
C GLU A 52 -7.51 0.66 -24.92
N GLN A 53 -8.11 0.91 -23.75
CA GLN A 53 -8.49 2.25 -23.30
C GLN A 53 -7.29 3.14 -22.96
N PHE A 54 -6.33 2.64 -22.18
CA PHE A 54 -5.27 3.46 -21.60
C PHE A 54 -3.95 3.42 -22.38
N ILE A 55 -3.66 2.33 -23.08
CA ILE A 55 -2.39 2.13 -23.81
C ILE A 55 -2.62 2.19 -25.31
N GLY A 56 -3.59 1.44 -25.83
CA GLY A 56 -3.90 1.35 -27.25
C GLY A 56 -4.12 -0.10 -27.73
N PRO A 57 -4.36 -0.29 -29.04
CA PRO A 57 -4.69 -1.60 -29.59
C PRO A 57 -3.54 -2.60 -29.41
N ILE A 58 -3.87 -3.85 -29.13
CA ILE A 58 -2.94 -4.96 -28.98
C ILE A 58 -3.49 -6.17 -29.75
N GLU A 59 -2.62 -6.80 -30.55
CA GLU A 59 -3.05 -7.78 -31.55
C GLU A 59 -3.04 -9.23 -31.04
N ARG A 60 -2.31 -9.50 -29.97
CA ARG A 60 -2.12 -10.84 -29.40
C ARG A 60 -2.46 -10.82 -27.91
N TRP A 61 -3.01 -11.94 -27.46
CA TRP A 61 -3.54 -12.09 -26.11
C TRP A 61 -3.12 -13.44 -25.55
N GLY A 62 -2.71 -13.44 -24.28
CA GLY A 62 -1.89 -14.52 -23.74
C GLY A 62 -2.65 -15.53 -22.89
N SER A 63 -3.33 -15.08 -21.84
CA SER A 63 -3.79 -15.99 -20.77
C SER A 63 -5.07 -16.77 -21.11
N CYS A 64 -5.94 -16.23 -21.98
CA CYS A 64 -7.15 -16.91 -22.45
C CYS A 64 -6.82 -17.95 -23.53
N ASN A 65 -6.92 -19.22 -23.18
CA ASN A 65 -6.80 -20.33 -24.12
C ASN A 65 -8.17 -21.03 -24.27
N PRO A 66 -8.89 -20.84 -25.39
CA PRO A 66 -10.24 -21.39 -25.57
C PRO A 66 -10.27 -22.92 -25.77
N TRP A 67 -9.10 -23.57 -25.88
CA TRP A 67 -8.99 -25.02 -26.10
C TRP A 67 -8.55 -25.78 -24.85
N GLU A 68 -7.64 -25.22 -24.05
CA GLU A 68 -7.07 -25.90 -22.87
C GLU A 68 -7.33 -25.21 -21.53
N SER A 69 -8.28 -24.27 -21.51
CA SER A 69 -8.67 -23.47 -20.33
C SER A 69 -7.74 -22.28 -20.06
N HIS A 70 -8.26 -21.27 -19.37
CA HIS A 70 -7.51 -20.08 -18.96
C HIS A 70 -6.27 -20.41 -18.09
N PHE A 71 -5.14 -19.71 -18.30
CA PHE A 71 -3.88 -19.92 -17.55
C PHE A 71 -4.08 -19.98 -16.03
N GLY A 72 -4.68 -18.93 -15.45
CA GLY A 72 -4.97 -18.88 -14.02
C GLY A 72 -5.92 -19.99 -13.54
N ALA A 73 -6.81 -20.51 -14.39
CA ALA A 73 -7.72 -21.58 -14.01
C ALA A 73 -7.03 -22.96 -13.94
N VAL A 74 -5.92 -23.15 -14.65
CA VAL A 74 -5.16 -24.41 -14.65
C VAL A 74 -3.90 -24.36 -13.76
N VAL A 75 -3.32 -23.17 -13.57
CA VAL A 75 -2.14 -22.97 -12.70
C VAL A 75 -2.53 -22.69 -11.26
N LEU A 76 -3.69 -22.06 -11.01
CA LEU A 76 -4.15 -21.72 -9.66
C LEU A 76 -5.48 -22.43 -9.32
N PRO A 77 -5.55 -23.77 -9.38
CA PRO A 77 -6.79 -24.53 -9.24
C PRO A 77 -7.43 -24.43 -7.84
N PHE A 78 -6.73 -23.85 -6.86
CA PHE A 78 -7.20 -23.71 -5.48
C PHE A 78 -7.45 -22.25 -5.05
N CYS A 79 -7.30 -21.31 -5.99
CA CYS A 79 -7.59 -19.90 -5.76
C CYS A 79 -9.05 -19.72 -5.28
N LYS A 80 -9.29 -18.76 -4.39
CA LYS A 80 -10.65 -18.34 -4.04
C LYS A 80 -11.33 -17.71 -5.28
N PRO A 81 -12.56 -18.10 -5.65
CA PRO A 81 -13.22 -17.60 -6.87
C PRO A 81 -13.30 -16.08 -6.96
N GLU A 82 -13.48 -15.39 -5.85
CA GLU A 82 -13.55 -13.92 -5.75
C GLU A 82 -12.18 -13.23 -5.93
N ARG A 83 -11.06 -13.95 -5.80
CA ARG A 83 -9.70 -13.43 -6.02
C ARG A 83 -9.16 -13.75 -7.41
N LEU A 84 -9.79 -14.70 -8.11
CA LEU A 84 -9.35 -15.18 -9.42
C LEU A 84 -9.40 -14.10 -10.54
N PRO A 85 -10.41 -13.20 -10.61
CA PRO A 85 -10.43 -12.14 -11.62
C PRO A 85 -9.21 -11.21 -11.56
N ILE A 86 -8.89 -10.65 -10.40
CA ILE A 86 -7.76 -9.72 -10.28
C ILE A 86 -6.41 -10.41 -10.53
N ILE A 87 -6.26 -11.69 -10.16
CA ILE A 87 -5.04 -12.44 -10.46
C ILE A 87 -4.89 -12.67 -11.97
N CYS A 88 -5.98 -13.02 -12.64
CA CYS A 88 -5.96 -13.22 -14.08
C CYS A 88 -5.77 -11.90 -14.84
N TYR A 89 -6.32 -10.79 -14.32
CA TYR A 89 -6.01 -9.44 -14.77
C TYR A 89 -4.50 -9.16 -14.70
N ILE A 90 -3.85 -9.48 -13.57
CA ILE A 90 -2.40 -9.31 -13.38
C ILE A 90 -1.60 -10.19 -14.33
N PHE A 91 -2.00 -11.45 -14.54
CA PHE A 91 -1.33 -12.33 -15.50
C PHE A 91 -1.46 -11.81 -16.93
N GLU A 92 -2.66 -11.41 -17.34
CA GLU A 92 -2.88 -10.84 -18.67
C GLU A 92 -2.05 -9.57 -18.87
N TYR A 93 -2.03 -8.68 -17.87
CA TYR A 93 -1.19 -7.49 -17.88
C TYR A 93 0.29 -7.86 -18.08
N ASN A 94 0.85 -8.76 -17.27
CA ASN A 94 2.27 -9.13 -17.38
C ASN A 94 2.61 -9.85 -18.70
N ILE A 95 1.69 -10.65 -19.25
CA ILE A 95 1.91 -11.28 -20.57
C ILE A 95 1.89 -10.21 -21.68
N ALA A 96 0.95 -9.26 -21.62
CA ALA A 96 0.89 -8.13 -22.54
C ALA A 96 2.14 -7.24 -22.47
N LEU A 97 2.85 -7.20 -21.33
CA LEU A 97 4.15 -6.52 -21.20
C LEU A 97 5.28 -7.18 -21.98
N ASP A 98 5.21 -8.50 -22.20
CA ASP A 98 6.31 -9.35 -22.66
C ASP A 98 6.30 -9.60 -24.19
N GLU A 99 5.14 -9.46 -24.84
CA GLU A 99 5.01 -9.68 -26.29
C GLU A 99 5.60 -8.49 -27.10
N THR A 100 6.82 -8.70 -27.61
CA THR A 100 7.77 -7.72 -28.17
C THR A 100 7.51 -7.25 -29.60
N GLU A 101 6.47 -7.72 -30.30
CA GLU A 101 6.18 -7.28 -31.67
C GLU A 101 5.68 -5.81 -31.77
N TYR A 102 5.48 -5.13 -30.65
CA TYR A 102 5.08 -3.71 -30.58
C TYR A 102 6.10 -2.79 -29.93
N ARG A 103 7.39 -2.95 -30.28
CA ARG A 103 8.48 -2.06 -29.83
C ARG A 103 8.44 -0.61 -30.38
N THR A 104 7.28 -0.07 -30.74
CA THR A 104 7.15 1.36 -31.03
C THR A 104 5.91 1.96 -30.35
N VAL A 105 6.20 2.66 -29.24
CA VAL A 105 5.36 3.56 -28.42
C VAL A 105 4.35 2.88 -27.50
N ARG A 106 4.84 2.25 -26.43
CA ARG A 106 4.03 1.90 -25.26
C ARG A 106 3.78 3.16 -24.42
N SER A 107 2.50 3.44 -24.10
CA SER A 107 2.14 4.53 -23.18
C SER A 107 2.60 4.22 -21.76
N VAL A 108 3.66 4.90 -21.28
CA VAL A 108 4.13 4.82 -19.89
C VAL A 108 3.02 5.25 -18.93
N LEU A 109 2.27 6.27 -19.31
CA LEU A 109 1.15 6.79 -18.54
C LEU A 109 -0.02 5.80 -18.46
N GLY A 110 -0.41 5.22 -19.60
CA GLY A 110 -1.46 4.21 -19.66
C GLY A 110 -1.12 2.97 -18.85
N THR A 111 0.15 2.57 -18.90
CA THR A 111 0.70 1.55 -18.02
C THR A 111 0.43 1.91 -16.55
N LYS A 112 0.80 3.12 -16.10
CA LYS A 112 0.63 3.53 -14.70
C LYS A 112 -0.82 3.60 -14.24
N GLN A 113 -1.75 3.98 -15.12
CA GLN A 113 -3.19 3.93 -14.85
C GLN A 113 -3.65 2.49 -14.54
N ILE A 114 -3.29 1.54 -15.42
CA ILE A 114 -3.59 0.12 -15.22
C ILE A 114 -2.96 -0.41 -13.94
N GLN A 115 -1.68 -0.11 -13.72
CA GLN A 115 -0.97 -0.50 -12.49
C GLN A 115 -1.67 0.06 -11.25
N SER A 116 -2.03 1.35 -11.23
CA SER A 116 -2.67 1.98 -10.05
C SER A 116 -4.06 1.40 -9.77
N LYS A 117 -4.85 1.17 -10.83
CA LYS A 117 -6.17 0.51 -10.72
C LYS A 117 -6.03 -0.91 -10.16
N MET A 118 -5.09 -1.68 -10.69
CA MET A 118 -4.79 -3.04 -10.26
C MET A 118 -4.32 -3.10 -8.80
N LEU A 119 -3.46 -2.15 -8.38
CA LEU A 119 -3.02 -2.03 -6.99
C LEU A 119 -4.16 -1.69 -6.04
N LEU A 120 -5.01 -0.73 -6.40
CA LEU A 120 -6.20 -0.37 -5.62
C LEU A 120 -7.15 -1.55 -5.46
N GLU A 121 -7.38 -2.32 -6.53
CA GLU A 121 -8.25 -3.50 -6.48
C GLU A 121 -7.65 -4.61 -5.60
N LEU A 122 -6.35 -4.90 -5.72
CA LEU A 122 -5.66 -5.82 -4.81
C LEU A 122 -5.79 -5.40 -3.34
N LEU A 123 -5.51 -4.13 -3.04
CA LEU A 123 -5.61 -3.55 -1.70
C LEU A 123 -7.05 -3.66 -1.15
N SER A 124 -8.05 -3.41 -2.00
CA SER A 124 -9.46 -3.51 -1.61
C SER A 124 -9.94 -4.94 -1.32
N ILE A 125 -9.24 -5.97 -1.82
CA ILE A 125 -9.61 -7.38 -1.66
C ILE A 125 -8.95 -8.00 -0.42
N ASP A 126 -7.64 -7.83 -0.27
CA ASP A 126 -6.85 -8.34 0.85
C ASP A 126 -5.53 -7.57 0.87
N ALA A 127 -5.57 -6.36 1.42
CA ALA A 127 -4.41 -5.47 1.47
C ALA A 127 -3.13 -6.09 2.06
N PRO A 128 -3.23 -6.96 3.08
CA PRO A 128 -2.06 -7.59 3.70
C PRO A 128 -1.36 -8.59 2.79
N CYS A 129 -2.13 -9.44 2.10
CA CYS A 129 -1.54 -10.25 1.04
C CYS A 129 -1.11 -9.39 -0.15
N ALA A 130 -1.84 -8.30 -0.45
CA ALA A 130 -1.52 -7.40 -1.56
C ALA A 130 -0.17 -6.70 -1.37
N GLU A 131 0.18 -6.17 -0.20
CA GLU A 131 1.48 -5.51 0.00
C GLU A 131 2.65 -6.47 -0.25
N ILE A 132 2.52 -7.73 0.15
CA ILE A 132 3.53 -8.77 -0.16
C ILE A 132 3.63 -8.98 -1.68
N VAL A 133 2.50 -9.02 -2.39
CA VAL A 133 2.46 -9.08 -3.86
C VAL A 133 3.10 -7.83 -4.48
N ILE A 134 2.82 -6.64 -3.93
CA ILE A 134 3.32 -5.34 -4.40
C ILE A 134 4.83 -5.25 -4.23
N ASP A 135 5.36 -5.66 -3.08
CA ASP A 135 6.80 -5.66 -2.82
C ASP A 135 7.54 -6.72 -3.65
N SER A 136 6.95 -7.90 -3.80
CA SER A 136 7.45 -8.92 -4.73
C SER A 136 7.45 -8.42 -6.18
N TRP A 137 6.42 -7.67 -6.58
CA TRP A 137 6.34 -7.07 -7.91
C TRP A 137 7.41 -5.99 -8.12
N LYS A 138 7.62 -5.08 -7.16
CA LYS A 138 8.72 -4.10 -7.20
C LYS A 138 10.07 -4.80 -7.35
N THR A 139 10.27 -5.88 -6.60
CA THR A 139 11.48 -6.70 -6.66
C THR A 139 11.64 -7.30 -8.05
N MET A 140 10.63 -7.98 -8.57
CA MET A 140 10.62 -8.58 -9.92
C MET A 140 10.93 -7.54 -11.01
N VAL A 141 10.28 -6.39 -10.98
CA VAL A 141 10.55 -5.31 -11.95
C VAL A 141 12.00 -4.85 -11.85
N SER A 142 12.54 -4.69 -10.65
CA SER A 142 13.92 -4.26 -10.44
C SER A 142 14.97 -5.29 -10.86
N THR A 143 14.66 -6.59 -10.72
CA THR A 143 15.58 -7.69 -11.03
C THR A 143 15.53 -8.06 -12.50
N THR A 144 14.33 -8.23 -13.08
CA THR A 144 14.16 -8.68 -14.47
C THR A 144 14.51 -7.58 -15.47
N ALA A 145 14.26 -6.30 -15.15
CA ALA A 145 14.58 -5.18 -16.05
C ALA A 145 16.07 -4.76 -16.07
N LYS A 146 16.87 -5.19 -15.08
CA LYS A 146 18.29 -4.80 -14.93
C LYS A 146 19.26 -5.96 -15.18
N GLN A 147 18.78 -7.14 -15.55
CA GLN A 147 19.63 -8.30 -15.74
C GLN A 147 20.41 -8.23 -17.06
N ASP A 148 21.72 -8.49 -16.96
CA ASP A 148 22.61 -8.59 -18.11
C ASP A 148 22.30 -9.87 -18.89
N LYS A 149 21.52 -9.74 -19.97
CA LYS A 149 21.23 -10.86 -20.88
C LYS A 149 22.48 -11.43 -21.53
N ALA A 150 23.62 -10.73 -21.51
CA ALA A 150 24.91 -11.22 -21.99
C ALA A 150 25.70 -12.03 -20.92
N ARG A 151 25.10 -12.28 -19.74
CA ARG A 151 25.75 -13.01 -18.65
C ARG A 151 26.17 -14.42 -19.09
N VAL A 152 27.44 -14.73 -18.86
CA VAL A 152 27.99 -16.07 -19.06
C VAL A 152 27.85 -16.87 -17.78
N PHE A 153 27.08 -17.96 -17.83
CA PHE A 153 26.91 -18.89 -16.72
C PHE A 153 28.05 -19.90 -16.70
N ARG A 154 28.62 -20.17 -15.52
CA ARG A 154 29.72 -21.13 -15.36
C ARG A 154 29.22 -22.57 -15.23
N ASN A 155 27.98 -22.76 -14.79
CA ASN A 155 27.35 -24.05 -14.59
C ASN A 155 25.81 -23.90 -14.66
N LEU A 156 25.12 -25.05 -14.68
CA LEU A 156 23.66 -25.10 -14.79
C LEU A 156 22.95 -24.54 -13.56
N GLU A 157 23.54 -24.65 -12.36
CA GLU A 157 22.96 -24.13 -11.12
C GLU A 157 22.87 -22.60 -11.15
N GLU A 158 23.93 -21.94 -11.64
CA GLU A 158 23.96 -20.48 -11.84
C GLU A 158 22.91 -20.01 -12.87
N TYR A 159 22.66 -20.82 -13.91
CA TYR A 159 21.62 -20.56 -14.90
C TYR A 159 20.21 -20.72 -14.33
N VAL A 160 19.96 -21.79 -13.55
CA VAL A 160 18.67 -22.05 -12.93
C VAL A 160 18.31 -20.97 -11.91
N ASP A 161 19.26 -20.58 -11.05
CA ASP A 161 19.06 -19.49 -10.08
C ASP A 161 18.73 -18.16 -10.78
N TYR A 162 19.34 -17.92 -11.95
CA TYR A 162 19.01 -16.78 -12.79
C TYR A 162 17.59 -16.89 -13.36
N ARG A 163 17.22 -18.03 -13.96
CA ARG A 163 15.91 -18.23 -14.60
C ARG A 163 14.74 -18.21 -13.63
N ILE A 164 14.93 -18.66 -12.39
CA ILE A 164 13.93 -18.55 -11.31
C ILE A 164 13.48 -17.09 -11.15
N ILE A 165 14.44 -16.16 -11.17
CA ILE A 165 14.17 -14.74 -10.99
C ILE A 165 13.65 -14.12 -12.30
N ASP A 166 14.28 -14.46 -13.43
CA ASP A 166 13.96 -13.89 -14.75
C ASP A 166 12.54 -14.25 -15.22
N THR A 167 12.04 -15.45 -14.89
CA THR A 167 10.63 -15.85 -15.16
C THR A 167 9.60 -15.28 -14.19
N GLY A 168 10.04 -14.57 -13.15
CA GLY A 168 9.14 -14.04 -12.13
C GLY A 168 8.48 -15.13 -11.26
N ALA A 169 9.06 -16.33 -11.16
CA ALA A 169 8.50 -17.43 -10.37
C ALA A 169 8.18 -17.04 -8.90
N PRO A 170 9.02 -16.26 -8.18
CA PRO A 170 8.68 -15.76 -6.85
C PRO A 170 7.45 -14.83 -6.82
N PHE A 171 7.21 -14.08 -7.89
CA PHE A 171 6.03 -13.22 -7.99
C PHE A 171 4.75 -14.05 -8.23
N VAL A 172 4.83 -15.08 -9.07
CA VAL A 172 3.73 -16.03 -9.30
C VAL A 172 3.36 -16.77 -8.00
N ASP A 173 4.34 -17.14 -7.18
CA ASP A 173 4.08 -17.72 -5.85
C ASP A 173 3.35 -16.75 -4.92
N MET A 174 3.73 -15.46 -4.91
CA MET A 174 2.99 -14.47 -4.11
C MET A 174 1.56 -14.28 -4.62
N LEU A 175 1.32 -14.30 -5.94
CA LEU A 175 -0.03 -14.27 -6.50
C LEU A 175 -0.84 -15.53 -6.16
N MET A 176 -0.21 -16.70 -6.16
CA MET A 176 -0.84 -17.95 -5.72
C MET A 176 -1.26 -17.86 -4.25
N ARG A 177 -0.38 -17.38 -3.39
CA ARG A 177 -0.65 -17.16 -1.96
C ARG A 177 -1.76 -16.15 -1.74
N PHE A 178 -1.74 -15.03 -2.46
CA PHE A 178 -2.84 -14.07 -2.48
C PHE A 178 -4.15 -14.72 -2.93
N GLY A 179 -4.12 -15.53 -4.00
CA GLY A 179 -5.30 -16.25 -4.48
C GLY A 179 -5.86 -17.26 -3.48
N MET A 180 -5.00 -17.92 -2.72
CA MET A 180 -5.40 -18.84 -1.67
C MET A 180 -5.80 -18.13 -0.37
N GLY A 181 -5.38 -16.87 -0.19
CA GLY A 181 -5.51 -16.13 1.08
C GLY A 181 -4.60 -16.71 2.16
N ILE A 182 -3.36 -17.01 1.80
CA ILE A 182 -2.35 -17.59 2.69
C ILE A 182 -1.20 -16.60 2.84
N GLN A 183 -0.84 -16.28 4.09
CA GLN A 183 0.41 -15.63 4.43
C GLN A 183 1.30 -16.62 5.16
N LEU A 184 2.60 -16.61 4.87
CA LEU A 184 3.58 -17.41 5.60
C LEU A 184 4.46 -16.49 6.43
N SER A 185 4.79 -16.92 7.64
CA SER A 185 5.83 -16.31 8.45
C SER A 185 7.21 -16.52 7.81
N ASN A 186 8.19 -15.70 8.21
CA ASN A 186 9.58 -15.86 7.77
C ASN A 186 10.15 -17.25 8.09
N GLU A 187 9.69 -17.89 9.16
CA GLU A 187 10.10 -19.25 9.48
C GLU A 187 9.45 -20.28 8.56
N GLU A 188 8.13 -20.20 8.37
CA GLU A 188 7.43 -21.11 7.44
C GLU A 188 8.01 -20.99 6.04
N GLN A 189 8.38 -19.78 5.62
CA GLN A 189 9.05 -19.53 4.36
C GLN A 189 10.40 -20.25 4.27
N ARG A 190 11.23 -20.23 5.33
CA ARG A 190 12.48 -21.00 5.40
C ARG A 190 12.26 -22.51 5.41
N ILE A 191 11.19 -22.97 6.06
CA ILE A 191 10.84 -24.40 6.12
C ILE A 191 10.49 -24.91 4.72
N ILE A 192 9.75 -24.13 3.94
CA ILE A 192 9.32 -24.54 2.60
C ILE A 192 10.31 -24.16 1.49
N GLU A 193 11.28 -23.28 1.75
CA GLU A 193 12.27 -22.83 0.76
C GLU A 193 12.95 -23.99 0.00
N PRO A 194 13.36 -25.11 0.63
CA PRO A 194 13.93 -26.25 -0.08
C PRO A 194 12.95 -26.96 -1.04
N ILE A 195 11.65 -26.79 -0.84
CA ILE A 195 10.56 -27.38 -1.65
C ILE A 195 10.15 -26.42 -2.77
N VAL A 196 10.13 -25.13 -2.46
CA VAL A 196 9.68 -24.06 -3.37
C VAL A 196 10.73 -23.74 -4.43
N LYS A 197 12.03 -23.81 -4.12
CA LYS A 197 13.09 -23.53 -5.09
C LYS A 197 13.07 -24.47 -6.32
N PRO A 198 12.95 -25.81 -6.18
CA PRO A 198 12.75 -26.71 -7.32
C PRO A 198 11.47 -26.41 -8.12
N CYS A 199 10.39 -26.02 -7.44
CA CYS A 199 9.15 -25.63 -8.10
C CYS A 199 9.34 -24.41 -9.03
N TYR A 200 10.11 -23.41 -8.58
CA TYR A 200 10.44 -22.24 -9.40
C TYR A 200 11.30 -22.58 -10.61
N ALA A 201 12.29 -23.46 -10.42
CA ALA A 201 13.11 -23.96 -11.51
C ALA A 201 12.23 -24.63 -12.57
N ALA A 202 11.26 -25.44 -12.14
CA ALA A 202 10.35 -26.16 -13.03
C ALA A 202 9.50 -25.22 -13.89
N LEU A 203 8.96 -24.16 -13.28
CA LEU A 203 8.22 -23.13 -13.99
C LEU A 203 9.09 -22.45 -15.06
N GLY A 204 10.33 -22.08 -14.69
CA GLY A 204 11.27 -21.41 -15.59
C GLY A 204 11.75 -22.27 -16.76
N LEU A 205 12.11 -23.52 -16.47
CA LEU A 205 12.62 -24.45 -17.49
C LEU A 205 11.51 -24.96 -18.42
N ALA A 206 10.28 -25.12 -17.94
CA ALA A 206 9.14 -25.44 -18.79
C ALA A 206 8.85 -24.31 -19.78
N ASN A 207 8.95 -23.05 -19.32
CA ASN A 207 8.84 -21.89 -20.21
C ASN A 207 9.92 -21.93 -21.30
N ASP A 208 11.19 -22.12 -20.93
CA ASP A 208 12.32 -22.21 -21.87
C ASP A 208 12.12 -23.31 -22.92
N TYR A 209 11.61 -24.47 -22.50
CA TYR A 209 11.40 -25.60 -23.41
C TYR A 209 10.37 -25.28 -24.51
N PHE A 210 9.25 -24.65 -24.17
CA PHE A 210 8.19 -24.35 -25.14
C PHE A 210 8.45 -23.09 -25.96
N SER A 211 9.18 -22.11 -25.42
CA SER A 211 9.52 -20.88 -26.14
C SER A 211 10.75 -21.04 -27.05
N PHE A 212 11.55 -22.10 -26.87
CA PHE A 212 12.83 -22.31 -27.56
C PHE A 212 12.77 -22.11 -29.08
N ASP A 213 11.85 -22.78 -29.78
CA ASP A 213 11.80 -22.74 -31.24
C ASP A 213 11.43 -21.35 -31.78
N ILE A 214 10.62 -20.60 -31.02
CA ILE A 214 10.22 -19.23 -31.37
C ILE A 214 11.38 -18.28 -31.10
N GLU A 215 11.96 -18.32 -29.90
CA GLU A 215 13.10 -17.48 -29.52
C GLU A 215 14.32 -17.73 -30.42
N TRP A 216 14.53 -18.98 -30.84
CA TRP A 216 15.59 -19.34 -31.78
C TRP A 216 15.34 -18.78 -33.18
N GLN A 217 14.10 -18.79 -33.65
CA GLN A 217 13.74 -18.17 -34.93
C GLN A 217 13.89 -16.64 -34.86
N GLU A 218 13.45 -16.00 -33.77
CA GLU A 218 13.64 -14.57 -33.52
C GLU A 218 15.13 -14.21 -33.50
N PHE A 219 15.94 -14.97 -32.76
CA PHE A 219 17.40 -14.81 -32.70
C PHE A 219 18.09 -14.94 -34.06
N GLN A 220 17.61 -15.83 -34.93
CA GLN A 220 18.14 -15.95 -36.29
C GLN A 220 17.76 -14.77 -37.20
N SER A 221 16.71 -14.03 -36.85
CA SER A 221 16.13 -12.95 -37.67
C SER A 221 16.63 -11.54 -37.30
N GLU A 222 17.11 -11.31 -36.08
CA GLU A 222 17.61 -10.00 -35.63
C GLU A 222 19.11 -9.78 -35.95
N SER A 223 19.46 -8.59 -36.45
CA SER A 223 20.82 -8.24 -36.90
C SER A 223 21.79 -7.84 -35.77
N ASP A 224 21.26 -7.56 -34.58
CA ASP A 224 22.05 -7.19 -33.40
C ASP A 224 22.06 -8.36 -32.42
N LYS A 225 23.22 -9.01 -32.26
CA LYS A 225 23.36 -10.31 -31.58
C LYS A 225 23.40 -10.17 -30.06
N THR A 226 22.48 -9.43 -29.48
CA THR A 226 22.38 -9.27 -28.02
C THR A 226 21.54 -10.41 -27.41
N ALA A 227 22.22 -11.54 -27.27
CA ALA A 227 21.99 -12.66 -26.35
C ALA A 227 20.56 -13.24 -26.18
N MET A 228 20.33 -14.40 -26.83
CA MET A 228 19.40 -15.40 -26.31
C MET A 228 19.88 -15.90 -24.94
N THR A 229 19.09 -15.66 -23.88
CA THR A 229 19.28 -16.29 -22.56
C THR A 229 19.33 -17.82 -22.68
N ASN A 230 18.56 -18.38 -23.62
CA ASN A 230 18.39 -19.82 -23.86
C ASN A 230 19.45 -20.45 -24.80
N ALA A 231 20.40 -19.68 -25.34
CA ALA A 231 21.38 -20.15 -26.34
C ALA A 231 22.64 -20.83 -25.80
N ARG A 232 22.77 -21.07 -24.49
CA ARG A 232 23.95 -21.77 -23.95
C ARG A 232 23.68 -23.13 -23.32
N VAL A 233 22.50 -23.69 -23.59
CA VAL A 233 22.30 -25.15 -23.49
C VAL A 233 23.02 -25.87 -24.65
N ALA A 234 23.17 -25.22 -25.81
CA ALA A 234 23.86 -25.79 -26.97
C ALA A 234 25.37 -26.02 -26.75
N GLU A 235 26.03 -25.25 -25.88
CA GLU A 235 27.45 -25.48 -25.52
C GLU A 235 27.63 -26.54 -24.41
N PHE A 236 26.57 -26.83 -23.63
CA PHE A 236 26.61 -27.88 -22.60
C PHE A 236 26.20 -29.26 -23.13
N VAL A 237 25.37 -29.31 -24.17
CA VAL A 237 24.94 -30.57 -24.84
C VAL A 237 26.05 -31.15 -25.74
N ALA A 238 27.16 -30.43 -25.96
CA ALA A 238 28.28 -30.90 -26.78
C ALA A 238 29.39 -31.67 -26.01
N GLY A 239 29.16 -32.06 -24.74
CA GLY A 239 30.18 -32.72 -23.91
C GLY A 239 29.67 -33.82 -22.95
N GLU A 240 30.53 -34.20 -21.98
CA GLU A 240 30.47 -35.43 -21.15
C GLU A 240 29.34 -35.51 -20.09
N GLY A 241 28.11 -35.11 -20.42
CA GLY A 241 26.97 -35.11 -19.50
C GLY A 241 26.07 -36.37 -19.54
N LYS A 242 26.44 -37.41 -20.30
CA LYS A 242 25.47 -38.45 -20.70
C LYS A 242 25.11 -39.48 -19.60
N ASP A 243 25.95 -39.64 -18.57
CA ASP A 243 25.84 -40.78 -17.63
C ASP A 243 25.66 -40.39 -16.14
N ASN A 244 25.26 -39.15 -15.81
CA ASN A 244 25.12 -38.71 -14.41
C ASN A 244 23.75 -39.05 -13.78
N ILE A 245 23.73 -40.12 -12.98
CA ILE A 245 22.57 -40.66 -12.25
C ILE A 245 21.91 -39.66 -11.28
N LYS A 246 22.62 -38.64 -10.78
CA LYS A 246 22.04 -37.62 -9.89
C LYS A 246 21.24 -36.56 -10.66
N LEU A 247 21.65 -36.22 -11.87
CA LEU A 247 20.93 -35.28 -12.76
C LEU A 247 19.61 -35.88 -13.26
N GLN A 248 19.62 -37.19 -13.55
CA GLN A 248 18.44 -37.99 -13.92
C GLN A 248 17.41 -38.10 -12.78
N SER A 249 17.87 -38.05 -11.52
CA SER A 249 17.00 -38.08 -10.34
C SER A 249 16.42 -36.71 -9.98
N TYR A 250 17.09 -35.63 -10.38
CA TYR A 250 16.68 -34.24 -10.18
C TYR A 250 15.57 -33.81 -11.16
N LEU A 251 15.67 -34.16 -12.44
CA LEU A 251 14.61 -33.94 -13.45
C LEU A 251 13.29 -34.65 -13.13
N LYS A 252 13.34 -35.73 -12.33
CA LYS A 252 12.16 -36.45 -11.83
C LYS A 252 11.45 -35.73 -10.69
N ALA A 253 12.14 -34.84 -9.97
CA ALA A 253 11.58 -34.06 -8.85
C ALA A 253 10.92 -32.75 -9.31
N GLU A 254 11.25 -32.27 -10.50
CA GLU A 254 10.65 -31.06 -11.11
C GLU A 254 9.17 -31.26 -11.51
N GLY A 255 8.68 -32.51 -11.62
CA GLY A 255 7.35 -32.86 -12.15
C GLY A 255 6.13 -32.30 -11.41
N HIS A 256 6.26 -31.80 -10.17
CA HIS A 256 5.11 -31.50 -9.31
C HIS A 256 4.32 -30.21 -9.65
N GLN A 257 4.91 -29.22 -10.36
CA GLN A 257 4.20 -27.99 -10.81
C GLN A 257 3.94 -27.95 -12.32
N ILE A 258 4.49 -28.90 -13.06
CA ILE A 258 4.58 -28.93 -14.52
C ILE A 258 3.25 -29.21 -15.27
N PRO A 259 2.27 -30.00 -14.76
CA PRO A 259 1.11 -30.40 -15.57
C PRO A 259 0.20 -29.24 -16.00
N GLY A 260 -0.01 -28.26 -15.12
CA GLY A 260 -0.84 -27.08 -15.42
C GLY A 260 -0.16 -26.15 -16.44
N ASN A 261 1.15 -25.92 -16.27
CA ASN A 261 1.94 -25.09 -17.18
C ASN A 261 2.12 -25.76 -18.57
N VAL A 262 2.34 -27.07 -18.60
CA VAL A 262 2.40 -27.88 -19.83
C VAL A 262 1.05 -27.88 -20.54
N ALA A 263 -0.05 -28.19 -19.83
CA ALA A 263 -1.39 -28.21 -20.41
C ALA A 263 -1.74 -26.89 -21.12
N TRP A 264 -1.46 -25.76 -20.47
CA TRP A 264 -1.67 -24.45 -21.06
C TRP A 264 -0.79 -24.20 -22.29
N SER A 265 0.51 -24.50 -22.18
CA SER A 265 1.53 -24.20 -23.21
C SER A 265 1.28 -24.95 -24.54
N LEU A 266 0.67 -26.13 -24.49
CA LEU A 266 0.47 -26.99 -25.66
C LEU A 266 -0.45 -26.44 -26.74
N ARG A 267 -1.40 -25.58 -26.36
CA ARG A 267 -2.37 -24.97 -27.29
C ARG A 267 -2.53 -23.47 -27.07
N CYS A 268 -1.63 -22.85 -26.31
CA CYS A 268 -1.67 -21.43 -26.06
C CYS A 268 -1.35 -20.66 -27.36
N PRO A 269 -2.20 -19.71 -27.80
CA PRO A 269 -1.92 -18.85 -28.95
C PRO A 269 -0.55 -18.17 -28.90
N ARG A 270 -0.07 -17.84 -27.69
CA ARG A 270 1.27 -17.27 -27.44
C ARG A 270 2.40 -18.12 -28.05
N TYR A 271 2.32 -19.45 -27.94
CA TYR A 271 3.34 -20.37 -28.47
C TYR A 271 2.96 -20.95 -29.84
N HIS A 272 1.73 -20.71 -30.31
CA HIS A 272 1.22 -21.25 -31.57
C HIS A 272 0.54 -20.14 -32.38
N PRO A 273 1.29 -19.23 -33.04
CA PRO A 273 0.74 -18.04 -33.69
C PRO A 273 -0.38 -18.32 -34.72
N LYS A 274 -0.36 -19.51 -35.34
CA LYS A 274 -1.40 -19.97 -36.29
C LYS A 274 -2.78 -20.12 -35.64
N LEU A 275 -2.83 -20.33 -34.33
CA LEU A 275 -4.06 -20.46 -33.55
C LEU A 275 -4.65 -19.09 -33.17
N CYS A 276 -3.88 -18.00 -33.17
CA CYS A 276 -4.33 -16.66 -32.73
C CYS A 276 -5.62 -16.18 -33.44
N THR A 277 -5.70 -16.37 -34.76
CA THR A 277 -6.86 -15.90 -35.54
C THR A 277 -8.14 -16.70 -35.24
N GLU A 278 -8.01 -17.99 -34.92
CA GLU A 278 -9.12 -18.86 -34.55
C GLU A 278 -9.54 -18.65 -33.10
N ALA A 279 -8.58 -18.46 -32.19
CA ALA A 279 -8.83 -18.11 -30.79
C ALA A 279 -9.61 -16.79 -30.68
N ALA A 280 -9.15 -15.74 -31.37
CA ALA A 280 -9.80 -14.44 -31.41
C ALA A 280 -11.24 -14.55 -31.95
N ARG A 281 -11.47 -15.39 -32.96
CA ARG A 281 -12.80 -15.63 -33.55
C ARG A 281 -13.72 -16.44 -32.62
N ALA A 282 -13.18 -17.44 -31.90
CA ALA A 282 -13.92 -18.24 -30.94
C ALA A 282 -14.35 -17.41 -29.72
N LEU A 283 -13.44 -16.60 -29.17
CA LEU A 283 -13.72 -15.67 -28.08
C LEU A 283 -14.77 -14.62 -28.48
N ARG A 284 -14.73 -14.09 -29.71
CA ARG A 284 -15.76 -13.18 -30.24
C ARG A 284 -17.12 -13.85 -30.46
N LYS A 285 -17.17 -15.14 -30.84
CA LYS A 285 -18.42 -15.89 -31.04
C LYS A 285 -19.13 -16.25 -29.73
N GLY A 286 -18.39 -16.43 -28.63
CA GLY A 286 -18.98 -16.55 -27.29
C GLY A 286 -19.76 -15.31 -26.87
N ASN A 287 -19.40 -14.13 -27.38
CA ASN A 287 -20.06 -12.85 -27.09
C ASN A 287 -21.27 -12.52 -27.98
N THR A 288 -21.51 -13.22 -29.09
CA THR A 288 -22.68 -12.94 -29.96
C THR A 288 -24.05 -13.35 -29.40
N ALA A 289 -24.13 -13.78 -28.14
CA ALA A 289 -25.40 -13.94 -27.43
C ALA A 289 -25.93 -12.63 -26.82
N MET A 290 -25.14 -11.54 -26.79
CA MET A 290 -25.63 -10.20 -26.44
C MET A 290 -25.05 -9.16 -27.40
N THR A 291 -25.93 -8.36 -27.97
CA THR A 291 -25.68 -7.27 -28.94
C THR A 291 -25.67 -7.68 -30.43
N SER A 292 -26.87 -7.70 -31.01
CA SER A 292 -27.09 -7.49 -32.44
C SER A 292 -27.45 -6.02 -32.70
N GLU A 293 -27.07 -5.55 -33.90
CA GLU A 293 -27.22 -4.21 -34.49
C GLU A 293 -26.07 -3.27 -34.14
N GLY A 294 -25.17 -2.84 -35.03
CA GLY A 294 -25.13 -2.90 -36.48
C GLY A 294 -24.58 -1.57 -36.97
N ASN A 295 -23.34 -1.51 -37.47
CA ASN A 295 -22.98 -0.61 -38.56
C ASN A 295 -21.61 -0.93 -39.16
N THR A 296 -21.64 -1.29 -40.43
CA THR A 296 -20.48 -1.56 -41.27
C THR A 296 -19.97 -0.27 -41.90
N HIS A 297 -18.74 0.13 -41.59
CA HIS A 297 -17.97 1.00 -42.49
C HIS A 297 -16.59 0.40 -42.75
N LYS A 298 -16.40 -0.02 -44.00
CA LYS A 298 -15.12 -0.41 -44.58
C LYS A 298 -14.27 0.84 -44.78
N SER A 299 -13.03 0.85 -44.30
CA SER A 299 -11.99 1.74 -44.84
C SER A 299 -10.84 0.91 -45.37
N HIS A 300 -10.53 1.14 -46.64
CA HIS A 300 -9.34 0.65 -47.32
C HIS A 300 -8.20 1.63 -47.03
N THR A 301 -7.05 1.13 -46.61
CA THR A 301 -5.80 1.90 -46.69
C THR A 301 -4.72 1.06 -47.36
N SER A 302 -4.34 1.52 -48.54
CA SER A 302 -3.19 1.11 -49.33
C SER A 302 -1.89 1.41 -48.59
N ALA A 303 -1.04 0.40 -48.47
CA ALA A 303 0.35 0.54 -48.03
C ALA A 303 1.18 1.19 -49.13
N GLU A 304 1.78 2.35 -48.86
CA GLU A 304 2.92 2.85 -49.62
C GLU A 304 4.16 2.87 -48.73
N SER A 305 5.14 2.10 -49.17
CA SER A 305 6.49 1.97 -48.63
C SER A 305 7.28 3.27 -48.75
N ARG A 306 7.92 3.73 -47.68
CA ARG A 306 9.20 4.45 -47.77
C ARG A 306 10.17 4.01 -46.69
N SER A 307 11.39 3.80 -47.14
CA SER A 307 12.54 3.13 -46.56
C SER A 307 13.08 3.77 -45.28
N ARG A 308 13.45 2.90 -44.33
CA ARG A 308 14.38 3.18 -43.23
C ARG A 308 15.79 3.45 -43.77
N SER A 309 16.47 4.45 -43.24
CA SER A 309 17.93 4.58 -43.30
C SER A 309 18.49 4.50 -41.88
N HIS A 310 19.31 3.49 -41.62
CA HIS A 310 20.21 3.41 -40.47
C HIS A 310 21.44 4.28 -40.71
N SER A 311 21.85 5.03 -39.70
CA SER A 311 23.27 5.23 -39.40
C SER A 311 23.42 5.66 -37.95
N ASP A 312 24.13 4.82 -37.20
CA ASP A 312 24.63 5.07 -35.87
C ASP A 312 25.82 6.03 -35.88
N SER A 313 26.05 6.57 -34.70
CA SER A 313 27.33 7.02 -34.13
C SER A 313 28.01 8.29 -34.67
N ASP A 314 28.29 9.14 -33.68
CA ASP A 314 29.56 9.80 -33.38
C ASP A 314 29.71 11.31 -33.60
N LEU A 315 30.35 11.91 -32.58
CA LEU A 315 31.05 13.19 -32.49
C LEU A 315 30.35 14.41 -31.87
N SER A 316 30.75 14.58 -30.62
CA SER A 316 31.06 15.82 -29.88
C SER A 316 31.84 16.91 -30.64
N ASP A 317 31.85 18.09 -29.99
CA ASP A 317 32.68 19.31 -30.14
C ASP A 317 32.25 20.37 -31.18
N ALA A 318 32.29 21.68 -30.92
CA ALA A 318 32.54 22.52 -29.73
C ALA A 318 32.17 23.99 -30.13
N SER A 319 31.84 24.92 -29.22
CA SER A 319 32.80 25.81 -28.52
C SER A 319 32.05 27.00 -27.88
N PRO A 320 32.66 27.83 -27.00
CA PRO A 320 33.51 27.50 -25.86
C PRO A 320 33.14 28.34 -24.61
N THR A 321 33.16 27.78 -23.40
CA THR A 321 33.61 28.53 -22.20
C THR A 321 33.89 27.55 -21.07
N PHE A 322 35.17 27.45 -20.73
CA PHE A 322 35.81 27.00 -19.49
C PHE A 322 35.07 25.94 -18.63
N TRP A 323 35.78 24.83 -18.39
CA TRP A 323 35.44 23.68 -17.53
C TRP A 323 34.73 22.49 -18.21
N SER A 324 35.32 21.95 -19.27
CA SER A 324 35.13 20.54 -19.64
C SER A 324 36.30 19.69 -19.12
N GLY A 325 36.02 18.64 -18.34
CA GLY A 325 36.98 17.53 -18.15
C GLY A 325 37.47 17.23 -16.73
N SER A 326 36.79 17.67 -15.66
CA SER A 326 36.95 16.99 -14.36
C SER A 326 35.85 15.95 -14.23
N ALA A 327 36.20 14.74 -13.81
CA ALA A 327 35.27 13.73 -13.33
C ALA A 327 34.16 14.39 -12.50
N ARG A 328 32.90 13.92 -12.60
CA ARG A 328 31.85 14.27 -11.64
C ARG A 328 32.46 14.13 -10.25
N SER A 329 32.82 15.25 -9.64
CA SER A 329 33.63 15.23 -8.42
C SER A 329 32.76 14.61 -7.35
N SER A 330 33.15 13.44 -6.84
CA SER A 330 32.48 12.82 -5.69
C SER A 330 32.43 13.77 -4.49
N HIS A 331 33.28 14.80 -4.45
CA HIS A 331 33.26 15.87 -3.46
C HIS A 331 32.11 16.88 -3.65
N LEU A 332 31.65 17.11 -4.89
CA LEU A 332 30.53 18.02 -5.17
C LEU A 332 29.18 17.31 -5.08
N LEU A 333 29.09 16.06 -5.53
CA LEU A 333 27.82 15.33 -5.57
C LEU A 333 27.66 14.36 -4.41
N GLY A 334 28.70 14.08 -3.62
CA GLY A 334 28.64 13.16 -2.47
C GLY A 334 27.46 13.42 -1.52
N PRO A 335 27.21 14.67 -1.08
CA PRO A 335 26.04 15.00 -0.27
C PRO A 335 24.70 14.71 -0.98
N ALA A 336 24.61 15.04 -2.27
CA ALA A 336 23.42 14.81 -3.09
C ALA A 336 23.15 13.30 -3.33
N GLU A 337 24.20 12.52 -3.54
CA GLU A 337 24.14 11.06 -3.69
C GLU A 337 23.73 10.39 -2.39
N TYR A 338 24.24 10.89 -1.24
CA TYR A 338 23.83 10.40 0.08
C TYR A 338 22.34 10.57 0.34
N ILE A 339 21.81 11.80 0.21
CA ILE A 339 20.38 12.04 0.48
C ILE A 339 19.47 11.29 -0.52
N SER A 340 19.93 11.11 -1.76
CA SER A 340 19.21 10.33 -2.78
C SER A 340 19.19 8.83 -2.46
N SER A 341 20.18 8.32 -1.71
CA SER A 341 20.23 6.91 -1.30
C SER A 341 19.27 6.57 -0.16
N LEU A 342 18.76 7.57 0.55
CA LEU A 342 17.82 7.36 1.65
C LEU A 342 16.42 7.00 1.11
N PRO A 343 15.68 6.08 1.74
CA PRO A 343 14.36 5.66 1.26
C PRO A 343 13.37 6.83 1.20
N SER A 344 12.80 7.10 0.03
CA SER A 344 11.82 8.18 -0.19
C SER A 344 10.41 7.62 -0.41
N LYS A 345 9.38 8.41 -0.09
CA LYS A 345 7.97 8.03 -0.29
C LYS A 345 7.50 8.21 -1.75
N GLY A 346 8.32 8.76 -2.66
CA GLY A 346 8.02 8.90 -4.10
C GLY A 346 6.81 9.77 -4.46
N VAL A 347 6.35 10.63 -3.53
CA VAL A 347 5.08 11.37 -3.67
C VAL A 347 5.08 12.34 -4.85
N ARG A 348 6.21 12.99 -5.16
CA ARG A 348 6.28 14.04 -6.20
C ARG A 348 6.32 13.45 -7.60
N GLU A 349 7.00 12.34 -7.77
CA GLU A 349 7.06 11.59 -9.01
C GLU A 349 5.68 11.01 -9.33
N ALA A 350 5.02 10.44 -8.32
CA ALA A 350 3.64 9.98 -8.43
C ALA A 350 2.68 11.14 -8.73
N PHE A 351 2.91 12.33 -8.16
CA PHE A 351 2.14 13.54 -8.49
C PHE A 351 2.31 13.98 -9.94
N ILE A 352 3.54 13.99 -10.47
CA ILE A 352 3.80 14.29 -11.90
C ILE A 352 3.09 13.25 -12.79
N ASP A 353 3.18 11.97 -12.45
CA ASP A 353 2.48 10.92 -13.18
C ASP A 353 0.96 11.10 -13.16
N ALA A 354 0.43 11.48 -11.99
CA ALA A 354 -0.96 11.81 -11.79
C ALA A 354 -1.41 12.98 -12.67
N LEU A 355 -0.72 14.12 -12.67
CA LEU A 355 -1.08 15.26 -13.52
C LEU A 355 -0.99 14.89 -15.01
N ASN A 356 -0.02 14.04 -15.37
CA ASN A 356 0.18 13.66 -16.76
C ASN A 356 -0.99 12.83 -17.32
N VAL A 357 -1.80 12.19 -16.46
CA VAL A 357 -3.06 11.52 -16.88
C VAL A 357 -3.95 12.47 -17.67
N TRP A 358 -4.02 13.73 -17.23
CA TRP A 358 -4.86 14.75 -17.85
C TRP A 358 -4.10 15.58 -18.89
N LEU A 359 -2.80 15.80 -18.70
CA LEU A 359 -1.99 16.69 -19.55
C LEU A 359 -1.33 16.00 -20.76
N VAL A 360 -1.21 14.66 -20.72
CA VAL A 360 -0.76 13.78 -21.81
C VAL A 360 0.53 14.29 -22.50
N LEU A 361 1.53 14.62 -21.69
CA LEU A 361 2.83 15.07 -22.18
C LEU A 361 3.66 13.90 -22.73
N PRO A 362 4.54 14.15 -23.72
CA PRO A 362 5.52 13.17 -24.16
C PRO A 362 6.43 12.66 -23.04
N ASP A 363 6.72 11.34 -23.02
CA ASP A 363 7.46 10.69 -21.93
C ASP A 363 8.83 11.32 -21.63
N HIS A 364 9.54 11.79 -22.66
CA HIS A 364 10.84 12.46 -22.46
C HIS A 364 10.71 13.76 -21.65
N HIS A 365 9.64 14.54 -21.86
CA HIS A 365 9.36 15.73 -21.06
C HIS A 365 8.97 15.35 -19.63
N VAL A 366 8.14 14.32 -19.45
CA VAL A 366 7.75 13.81 -18.12
C VAL A 366 8.98 13.37 -17.32
N ASN A 367 9.91 12.66 -17.96
CA ASN A 367 11.14 12.22 -17.32
C ASN A 367 12.07 13.39 -16.98
N GLN A 368 12.18 14.39 -17.85
CA GLN A 368 12.90 15.64 -17.54
C GLN A 368 12.29 16.35 -16.33
N LEU A 369 10.96 16.44 -16.24
CA LEU A 369 10.25 17.06 -15.12
C LEU A 369 10.46 16.30 -13.81
N LYS A 370 10.46 14.96 -13.83
CA LYS A 370 10.77 14.15 -12.64
C LYS A 370 12.20 14.35 -12.17
N ASP A 371 13.15 14.40 -13.09
CA ASP A 371 14.56 14.66 -12.77
C ASP A 371 14.74 16.06 -12.17
N ILE A 372 14.03 17.07 -12.71
CA ILE A 372 13.97 18.43 -12.14
C ILE A 372 13.39 18.38 -10.71
N ALA A 373 12.24 17.70 -10.52
CA ALA A 373 11.58 17.59 -9.22
C ALA A 373 12.48 16.94 -8.16
N GLN A 374 13.13 15.83 -8.51
CA GLN A 374 14.04 15.11 -7.62
C GLN A 374 15.27 15.95 -7.27
N THR A 375 15.85 16.65 -8.26
CA THR A 375 16.99 17.55 -8.07
C THR A 375 16.64 18.67 -7.08
N LEU A 376 15.50 19.33 -7.27
CA LEU A 376 15.04 20.42 -6.41
C LEU A 376 14.67 19.93 -5.02
N HIS A 377 14.01 18.79 -4.91
CA HIS A 377 13.62 18.23 -3.62
C HIS A 377 14.85 17.88 -2.76
N ASN A 378 15.87 17.27 -3.35
CA ASN A 378 17.11 16.96 -2.64
C ASN A 378 17.83 18.22 -2.19
N ALA A 379 17.91 19.22 -3.08
CA ALA A 379 18.53 20.50 -2.76
C ALA A 379 17.80 21.18 -1.58
N SER A 380 16.47 21.23 -1.62
CA SER A 380 15.68 21.88 -0.56
C SER A 380 15.82 21.15 0.77
N LEU A 381 15.76 19.81 0.79
CA LEU A 381 15.93 19.05 2.05
C LEU A 381 17.30 19.26 2.68
N MET A 382 18.37 19.32 1.87
CA MET A 382 19.73 19.55 2.37
C MET A 382 19.90 20.93 2.98
N LEU A 383 19.24 21.96 2.41
CA LEU A 383 19.25 23.32 2.95
C LEU A 383 18.37 23.41 4.20
N ASP A 384 17.13 22.91 4.14
CA ASP A 384 16.21 22.86 5.30
C ASP A 384 16.86 22.17 6.49
N ASP A 385 17.44 20.96 6.31
CA ASP A 385 18.12 20.23 7.40
C ASP A 385 19.19 21.09 8.12
N ILE A 386 19.87 21.97 7.40
CA ILE A 386 20.90 22.86 7.96
C ILE A 386 20.27 24.08 8.62
N GLU A 387 19.34 24.72 7.92
CA GLU A 387 18.66 25.93 8.37
C GLU A 387 17.87 25.67 9.66
N ASP A 388 17.33 24.46 9.79
CA ASP A 388 16.58 23.96 10.94
C ASP A 388 17.47 23.31 12.00
N SER A 389 18.74 23.02 11.68
CA SER A 389 19.66 22.26 12.55
C SER A 389 19.18 20.83 12.88
N SER A 390 18.44 20.19 11.96
CA SER A 390 17.84 18.87 12.13
C SER A 390 18.91 17.75 12.15
N PRO A 391 19.04 16.96 13.23
CA PRO A 391 20.07 15.92 13.33
C PRO A 391 19.76 14.67 12.49
N PHE A 392 18.49 14.42 12.18
CA PHE A 392 18.03 13.19 11.54
C PHE A 392 17.21 13.45 10.26
N ARG A 393 17.35 12.53 9.31
CA ARG A 393 16.52 12.46 8.11
C ARG A 393 16.21 11.00 7.80
N ARG A 394 14.91 10.65 7.81
CA ARG A 394 14.42 9.29 7.49
C ARG A 394 15.07 8.21 8.38
N GLY A 395 15.24 8.49 9.67
CA GLY A 395 15.86 7.59 10.64
C GLY A 395 17.37 7.38 10.45
N LYS A 396 18.03 8.20 9.62
CA LYS A 396 19.48 8.24 9.41
C LYS A 396 20.03 9.63 9.76
N PRO A 397 21.34 9.80 9.97
CA PRO A 397 21.93 11.13 10.16
C PRO A 397 21.58 12.06 9.00
N ALA A 398 21.27 13.33 9.29
CA ALA A 398 21.08 14.34 8.25
C ALA A 398 22.36 14.53 7.41
N THR A 399 22.23 15.03 6.18
CA THR A 399 23.36 15.11 5.23
C THR A 399 24.54 15.91 5.77
N HIS A 400 24.25 17.03 6.45
CA HIS A 400 25.28 17.90 7.03
C HIS A 400 26.00 17.26 8.23
N MET A 401 25.38 16.27 8.89
CA MET A 401 26.04 15.50 9.96
C MET A 401 27.11 14.55 9.42
N VAL A 402 27.03 14.21 8.12
CA VAL A 402 27.99 13.33 7.45
C VAL A 402 29.08 14.12 6.72
N PHE A 403 28.69 15.17 5.99
CA PHE A 403 29.60 15.91 5.10
C PHE A 403 30.00 17.30 5.61
N GLY A 404 29.44 17.74 6.73
CA GLY A 404 29.54 19.12 7.22
C GLY A 404 28.56 20.06 6.51
N PRO A 405 28.19 21.18 7.15
CA PRO A 405 27.27 22.15 6.57
C PRO A 405 27.85 22.82 5.32
N GLU A 406 29.16 23.06 5.25
CA GLU A 406 29.80 23.80 4.15
C GLU A 406 29.69 23.03 2.82
N GLN A 407 30.02 21.74 2.83
CA GLN A 407 29.91 20.89 1.63
C GLN A 407 28.46 20.68 1.23
N THR A 408 27.58 20.53 2.22
CA THR A 408 26.15 20.30 1.99
C THR A 408 25.49 21.54 1.36
N ILE A 409 25.75 22.75 1.87
CA ILE A 409 25.28 24.02 1.29
C ILE A 409 25.79 24.19 -0.14
N ASN A 410 27.08 23.96 -0.37
CA ASN A 410 27.67 24.11 -1.70
C ASN A 410 27.02 23.15 -2.72
N SER A 411 26.82 21.90 -2.31
CA SER A 411 26.21 20.86 -3.14
C SER A 411 24.74 21.17 -3.43
N ALA A 412 23.96 21.61 -2.44
CA ALA A 412 22.57 21.99 -2.63
C ALA A 412 22.41 23.19 -3.59
N ASN A 413 23.21 24.24 -3.41
CA ASN A 413 23.18 25.41 -4.31
C ASN A 413 23.57 25.05 -5.75
N TYR A 414 24.55 24.15 -5.92
CA TYR A 414 24.88 23.61 -7.23
C TYR A 414 23.67 22.89 -7.86
N LEU A 415 22.95 22.06 -7.10
CA LEU A 415 21.75 21.38 -7.59
C LEU A 415 20.64 22.36 -8.02
N LEU A 416 20.47 23.49 -7.33
CA LEU A 416 19.51 24.53 -7.76
C LEU A 416 19.87 25.08 -9.14
N ILE A 417 21.13 25.48 -9.35
CA ILE A 417 21.61 25.98 -10.65
C ILE A 417 21.50 24.88 -11.72
N HIS A 418 21.81 23.64 -11.35
CA HIS A 418 21.71 22.51 -12.24
C HIS A 418 20.26 22.22 -12.67
N ALA A 419 19.30 22.35 -11.74
CA ALA A 419 17.88 22.25 -12.05
C ALA A 419 17.43 23.36 -13.02
N MET A 420 17.92 24.59 -12.87
CA MET A 420 17.66 25.67 -13.83
C MET A 420 18.16 25.33 -15.24
N ASP A 421 19.36 24.78 -15.38
CA ASP A 421 19.88 24.35 -16.69
C ASP A 421 19.05 23.20 -17.28
N LYS A 422 18.49 22.31 -16.46
CA LYS A 422 17.53 21.29 -16.91
C LYS A 422 16.22 21.91 -17.39
N VAL A 423 15.65 22.87 -16.64
CA VAL A 423 14.42 23.60 -17.02
C VAL A 423 14.61 24.35 -18.33
N ARG A 424 15.76 24.99 -18.54
CA ARG A 424 16.08 25.73 -19.77
C ARG A 424 16.06 24.85 -21.03
N ARG A 425 16.18 23.52 -20.88
CA ARG A 425 16.13 22.54 -21.97
C ARG A 425 14.71 22.04 -22.28
N LEU A 426 13.70 22.47 -21.52
CA LEU A 426 12.29 22.25 -21.86
C LEU A 426 11.91 23.03 -23.13
N PRO A 427 10.89 22.59 -23.87
CA PRO A 427 10.59 23.11 -25.21
C PRO A 427 10.10 24.57 -25.24
N ASP A 428 9.54 25.07 -24.14
CA ASP A 428 9.01 26.44 -24.05
C ASP A 428 9.94 27.31 -23.18
N PRO A 429 10.49 28.43 -23.71
CA PRO A 429 11.36 29.31 -22.96
C PRO A 429 10.70 29.94 -21.71
N GLY A 430 9.36 30.08 -21.70
CA GLY A 430 8.59 30.56 -20.55
C GLY A 430 8.71 29.66 -19.32
N CYS A 431 9.15 28.41 -19.47
CA CYS A 431 9.50 27.54 -18.34
C CYS A 431 10.60 28.13 -17.45
N THR A 432 11.54 28.89 -18.03
CA THR A 432 12.61 29.53 -17.26
C THR A 432 12.05 30.64 -16.37
N ASP A 433 11.09 31.42 -16.87
CA ASP A 433 10.43 32.47 -16.10
C ASP A 433 9.60 31.87 -14.95
N ILE A 434 8.85 30.79 -15.22
CA ILE A 434 8.12 30.03 -14.20
C ILE A 434 9.07 29.54 -13.11
N TYR A 435 10.20 28.93 -13.49
CA TYR A 435 11.20 28.47 -12.53
C TYR A 435 11.76 29.60 -11.67
N LEU A 436 12.17 30.71 -12.28
CA LEU A 436 12.71 31.86 -11.56
C LEU A 436 11.69 32.48 -10.60
N GLU A 437 10.42 32.55 -11.01
CA GLU A 437 9.33 33.04 -10.18
C GLU A 437 9.07 32.11 -8.98
N GLU A 438 8.91 30.80 -9.22
CA GLU A 438 8.60 29.85 -8.15
C GLU A 438 9.78 29.61 -7.21
N MET A 439 11.02 29.61 -7.70
CA MET A 439 12.19 29.58 -6.83
C MET A 439 12.26 30.83 -5.95
N ARG A 440 11.96 32.01 -6.51
CA ARG A 440 11.88 33.24 -5.71
C ARG A 440 10.81 33.12 -4.64
N ASN A 441 9.62 32.64 -4.98
CA ASN A 441 8.53 32.43 -4.02
C ASN A 441 8.94 31.45 -2.92
N LEU A 442 9.62 30.35 -3.27
CA LEU A 442 10.13 29.39 -2.29
C LEU A 442 11.09 30.05 -1.28
N PHE A 443 12.05 30.85 -1.76
CA PHE A 443 12.94 31.60 -0.88
C PHE A 443 12.23 32.68 -0.06
N ILE A 444 11.20 33.33 -0.60
CA ILE A 444 10.37 34.29 0.15
C ILE A 444 9.64 33.55 1.29
N GLY A 445 8.99 32.42 1.00
CA GLY A 445 8.33 31.58 2.00
C GLY A 445 9.30 31.14 3.09
N GLN A 446 10.46 30.59 2.70
CA GLN A 446 11.51 30.20 3.64
C GLN A 446 12.00 31.38 4.49
N SER A 447 12.12 32.58 3.90
CA SER A 447 12.59 33.76 4.63
C SER A 447 11.66 34.13 5.78
N PHE A 448 10.34 33.97 5.61
CA PHE A 448 9.37 34.23 6.67
C PHE A 448 9.46 33.18 7.77
N ASP A 449 9.53 31.89 7.41
CA ASP A 449 9.68 30.79 8.37
C ASP A 449 10.92 30.99 9.26
N LEU A 450 12.07 31.29 8.64
CA LEU A 450 13.31 31.58 9.35
C LEU A 450 13.24 32.88 10.16
N TYR A 451 12.64 33.94 9.61
CA TYR A 451 12.51 35.23 10.30
C TYR A 451 11.68 35.09 11.57
N TRP A 452 10.49 34.49 11.48
CA TRP A 452 9.61 34.28 12.63
C TRP A 452 10.29 33.44 13.69
N THR A 453 10.88 32.31 13.29
CA THR A 453 11.64 31.41 14.19
C THR A 453 12.77 32.16 14.90
N ARG A 454 13.54 32.97 14.15
CA ARG A 454 14.67 33.75 14.69
C ARG A 454 14.25 34.88 15.61
N GLN A 455 13.22 35.64 15.26
CA GLN A 455 12.71 36.75 16.09
C GLN A 455 11.85 36.26 17.25
N GLY A 456 11.33 35.03 17.17
CA GLY A 456 10.33 34.52 18.10
C GLY A 456 8.98 35.24 17.98
N GLU A 457 8.70 35.81 16.80
CA GLU A 457 7.44 36.49 16.49
C GLU A 457 6.48 35.49 15.84
N CYS A 458 5.38 35.18 16.52
CA CYS A 458 4.38 34.26 16.00
C CYS A 458 3.60 34.91 14.85
N PRO A 459 3.51 34.29 13.67
CA PRO A 459 2.67 34.78 12.59
C PRO A 459 1.18 34.63 12.92
N SER A 460 0.34 35.34 12.18
CA SER A 460 -1.08 35.02 12.07
C SER A 460 -1.30 33.76 11.23
N GLU A 461 -2.50 33.17 11.33
CA GLU A 461 -2.86 32.00 10.51
C GLU A 461 -2.79 32.30 9.01
N ASP A 462 -3.31 33.46 8.58
CA ASP A 462 -3.27 33.88 7.17
C ASP A 462 -1.83 34.04 6.67
N GLU A 463 -0.96 34.69 7.46
CA GLU A 463 0.47 34.81 7.12
C GLU A 463 1.16 33.45 7.01
N TYR A 464 0.84 32.52 7.91
CA TYR A 464 1.36 31.15 7.84
C TYR A 464 0.85 30.42 6.58
N LEU A 465 -0.44 30.52 6.26
CA LEU A 465 -1.02 29.90 5.06
C LEU A 465 -0.38 30.47 3.77
N ASP A 466 -0.14 31.78 3.73
CA ASP A 466 0.57 32.43 2.63
C ASP A 466 2.04 31.96 2.53
N MET A 467 2.70 31.75 3.68
CA MET A 467 4.07 31.24 3.73
C MET A 467 4.16 29.80 3.21
N ILE A 468 3.30 28.88 3.67
CA ILE A 468 3.34 27.48 3.23
C ILE A 468 2.97 27.34 1.75
N GLY A 469 2.08 28.20 1.25
CA GLY A 469 1.74 28.28 -0.17
C GLY A 469 2.95 28.65 -1.02
N GLN A 470 3.88 29.43 -0.49
CA GLN A 470 5.13 29.81 -1.15
C GLN A 470 6.25 28.77 -0.98
N LYS A 471 6.38 28.15 0.20
CA LYS A 471 7.41 27.15 0.53
C LYS A 471 7.06 25.75 -0.01
N THR A 472 6.11 25.07 0.64
CA THR A 472 5.80 23.65 0.40
C THR A 472 4.86 23.44 -0.78
N GLY A 473 3.85 24.31 -0.91
CA GLY A 473 3.02 24.38 -2.12
C GLY A 473 3.80 24.84 -3.36
N GLY A 474 4.92 25.55 -3.17
CA GLY A 474 5.74 26.10 -4.25
C GLY A 474 6.26 25.06 -5.22
N LEU A 475 6.73 23.90 -4.73
CA LEU A 475 7.23 22.84 -5.61
C LEU A 475 6.10 22.12 -6.37
N PHE A 476 4.96 21.86 -5.73
CA PHE A 476 3.79 21.28 -6.42
C PHE A 476 3.26 22.23 -7.49
N ARG A 477 3.18 23.54 -7.19
CA ARG A 477 2.78 24.58 -8.13
C ARG A 477 3.78 24.74 -9.27
N LEU A 478 5.09 24.75 -8.99
CA LEU A 478 6.14 24.79 -10.01
C LEU A 478 5.98 23.65 -11.02
N LEU A 479 5.86 22.40 -10.54
CA LEU A 479 5.71 21.24 -11.42
C LEU A 479 4.42 21.32 -12.24
N THR A 480 3.32 21.74 -11.62
CA THR A 480 2.03 21.93 -12.31
C THR A 480 2.15 22.97 -13.41
N ARG A 481 2.72 24.15 -13.11
CA ARG A 481 2.90 25.25 -14.06
C ARG A 481 3.84 24.86 -15.20
N LEU A 482 4.95 24.18 -14.92
CA LEU A 482 5.85 23.69 -15.96
C LEU A 482 5.15 22.69 -16.90
N MET A 483 4.38 21.76 -16.33
CA MET A 483 3.62 20.77 -17.12
C MET A 483 2.54 21.42 -17.98
N VAL A 484 1.80 22.39 -17.43
CA VAL A 484 0.79 23.16 -18.16
C VAL A 484 1.44 24.03 -19.25
N GLN A 485 2.61 24.62 -18.99
CA GLN A 485 3.28 25.47 -19.99
C GLN A 485 3.64 24.68 -21.25
N ILE A 486 4.13 23.45 -21.09
CA ILE A 486 4.58 22.60 -22.19
C ILE A 486 3.49 21.66 -22.72
N THR A 487 2.26 21.73 -22.19
CA THR A 487 1.16 20.89 -22.68
C THR A 487 0.67 21.35 -24.06
N PRO A 488 0.40 20.41 -24.99
CA PRO A 488 -0.22 20.74 -26.27
C PRO A 488 -1.68 21.18 -26.12
N MET A 489 -2.36 20.86 -25.01
CA MET A 489 -3.79 21.16 -24.80
C MET A 489 -4.01 22.26 -23.76
N ARG A 490 -3.83 23.53 -24.15
CA ARG A 490 -4.09 24.68 -23.27
C ARG A 490 -5.60 24.92 -23.12
N GLN A 491 -6.15 24.47 -21.99
CA GLN A 491 -7.50 24.78 -21.56
C GLN A 491 -7.45 25.57 -20.24
N GLN A 492 -7.92 26.82 -20.28
CA GLN A 492 -7.86 27.73 -19.14
C GLN A 492 -8.59 27.19 -17.89
N ARG A 493 -9.68 26.44 -18.10
CA ARG A 493 -10.45 25.83 -17.02
C ARG A 493 -9.71 24.65 -16.37
N LEU A 494 -9.04 23.81 -17.17
CA LEU A 494 -8.19 22.72 -16.68
C LEU A 494 -7.01 23.27 -15.87
N GLU A 495 -6.34 24.30 -16.36
CA GLU A 495 -5.25 24.98 -15.65
C GLU A 495 -5.71 25.52 -14.28
N ALA A 496 -6.90 26.11 -14.20
CA ALA A 496 -7.44 26.61 -12.94
C ALA A 496 -7.67 25.49 -11.91
N TYR A 497 -8.26 24.36 -12.34
CA TYR A 497 -8.47 23.22 -11.47
C TYR A 497 -7.17 22.55 -11.03
N LEU A 498 -6.19 22.37 -11.93
CA LEU A 498 -4.88 21.80 -11.59
C LEU A 498 -4.10 22.70 -10.64
N THR A 499 -4.16 24.02 -10.85
CA THR A 499 -3.56 25.00 -9.94
C THR A 499 -4.19 24.89 -8.56
N SER A 500 -5.53 24.87 -8.48
CA SER A 500 -6.27 24.68 -7.23
C SER A 500 -5.86 23.39 -6.52
N LEU A 501 -5.83 22.26 -7.23
CA LEU A 501 -5.41 20.98 -6.67
C LEU A 501 -3.99 21.03 -6.10
N SER A 502 -3.04 21.63 -6.84
CA SER A 502 -1.65 21.73 -6.42
C SER A 502 -1.48 22.58 -5.14
N SER A 503 -2.25 23.66 -5.01
CA SER A 503 -2.24 24.52 -3.82
C SER A 503 -2.81 23.80 -2.60
N VAL A 504 -4.00 23.18 -2.73
CA VAL A 504 -4.64 22.48 -1.60
C VAL A 504 -3.81 21.28 -1.15
N LEU A 505 -3.20 20.54 -2.09
CA LEU A 505 -2.26 19.47 -1.75
C LEU A 505 -1.05 20.02 -0.99
N GLY A 506 -0.46 21.13 -1.44
CA GLY A 506 0.65 21.79 -0.76
C GLY A 506 0.32 22.17 0.69
N GLU A 507 -0.83 22.81 0.90
CA GLU A 507 -1.36 23.15 2.22
C GLU A 507 -1.55 21.91 3.10
N PHE A 508 -2.23 20.89 2.55
CA PHE A 508 -2.49 19.64 3.26
C PHE A 508 -1.20 18.94 3.70
N PHE A 509 -0.21 18.82 2.80
CA PHE A 509 1.05 18.15 3.10
C PHE A 509 1.85 18.88 4.18
N GLN A 510 1.85 20.22 4.19
CA GLN A 510 2.58 20.99 5.21
C GLN A 510 1.91 20.93 6.57
N ILE A 511 0.60 21.24 6.65
CA ILE A 511 -0.14 21.19 7.92
C ILE A 511 -0.11 19.78 8.50
N ARG A 512 -0.11 18.75 7.65
CA ARG A 512 0.03 17.36 8.08
C ARG A 512 1.43 17.08 8.63
N ASP A 513 2.50 17.57 8.00
CA ASP A 513 3.87 17.37 8.51
C ASP A 513 4.03 18.02 9.89
N ASP A 514 3.56 19.26 10.04
CA ASP A 514 3.51 20.00 11.32
C ASP A 514 2.74 19.24 12.41
N TYR A 515 1.54 18.76 12.07
CA TYR A 515 0.73 17.96 12.99
C TYR A 515 1.45 16.68 13.39
N LYS A 516 2.02 15.96 12.42
CA LYS A 516 2.66 14.67 12.63
C LYS A 516 3.96 14.77 13.43
N ASN A 517 4.71 15.86 13.27
CA ASN A 517 5.93 16.11 14.05
C ASN A 517 5.64 16.13 15.57
N LEU A 518 4.46 16.61 15.96
CA LEU A 518 4.01 16.70 17.35
C LEU A 518 3.35 15.42 17.88
N THR A 519 3.29 14.36 17.07
CA THR A 519 2.74 13.05 17.45
C THR A 519 3.85 12.02 17.59
N ASP A 520 3.59 10.96 18.36
CA ASP A 520 4.55 9.89 18.57
C ASP A 520 4.98 9.18 17.27
N GLU A 521 4.20 9.33 16.19
CA GLU A 521 4.39 8.67 14.90
C GLU A 521 5.71 9.01 14.19
N TYR A 522 6.21 10.23 14.37
CA TYR A 522 7.42 10.70 13.70
C TYR A 522 8.70 10.56 14.54
N THR A 523 8.56 10.13 15.80
CA THR A 523 9.66 10.04 16.76
C THR A 523 10.82 9.19 16.24
N GLY A 524 10.52 8.06 15.57
CA GLY A 524 11.55 7.17 15.02
C GLY A 524 12.23 7.67 13.75
N GLN A 525 11.66 8.66 13.04
CA GLN A 525 12.18 9.15 11.75
C GLN A 525 12.92 10.49 11.86
N LYS A 526 12.41 11.38 12.72
CA LYS A 526 12.85 12.78 12.89
C LYS A 526 13.28 13.10 14.32
N GLY A 527 12.76 12.37 15.31
CA GLY A 527 12.95 12.66 16.74
C GLY A 527 11.65 13.15 17.40
N PHE A 528 11.58 13.11 18.73
CA PHE A 528 10.36 13.46 19.47
C PHE A 528 10.11 14.96 19.46
N CYS A 529 9.05 15.41 18.78
CA CYS A 529 8.66 16.83 18.64
C CYS A 529 9.83 17.72 18.19
N GLU A 530 10.52 17.34 17.12
CA GLU A 530 11.67 18.07 16.55
C GLU A 530 11.33 19.54 16.25
N ASP A 531 10.13 19.84 15.76
CA ASP A 531 9.73 21.23 15.43
C ASP A 531 9.81 22.16 16.65
N LEU A 532 9.67 21.61 17.88
CA LEU A 532 9.81 22.37 19.11
C LEU A 532 11.28 22.66 19.46
N ASP A 533 12.21 21.81 19.03
CA ASP A 533 13.65 22.08 19.13
C ASP A 533 14.05 23.16 18.14
N GLU A 534 13.55 23.05 16.91
CA GLU A 534 13.74 24.01 15.82
C GLU A 534 13.10 25.37 16.12
N CYS A 535 12.26 25.44 17.16
CA CYS A 535 11.48 26.63 17.55
C CYS A 535 10.52 27.12 16.45
N LYS A 536 10.11 26.22 15.55
CA LYS A 536 9.20 26.55 14.45
C LYS A 536 7.80 26.84 14.95
N PHE A 537 7.13 27.73 14.23
CA PHE A 537 5.72 28.02 14.44
C PHE A 537 4.87 27.09 13.62
N SER A 538 4.66 25.87 14.14
CA SER A 538 3.74 24.92 13.51
C SER A 538 2.29 25.39 13.59
N TYR A 539 1.45 24.96 12.64
CA TYR A 539 0.02 25.30 12.59
C TYR A 539 -0.71 25.18 13.95
N PRO A 540 -0.61 24.05 14.69
CA PRO A 540 -1.23 23.94 16.02
C PRO A 540 -0.65 24.92 17.05
N LEU A 541 0.64 25.25 16.97
CA LEU A 541 1.29 26.20 17.88
C LEU A 541 0.82 27.63 17.65
N ILE A 542 0.66 28.03 16.38
CA ILE A 542 0.11 29.34 15.99
C ILE A 542 -1.30 29.50 16.57
N HIS A 543 -2.16 28.50 16.36
CA HIS A 543 -3.50 28.52 16.94
C HIS A 543 -3.47 28.62 18.48
N ALA A 544 -2.57 27.92 19.17
CA ALA A 544 -2.46 27.98 20.62
C ALA A 544 -2.04 29.37 21.12
N LEU A 545 -1.06 29.98 20.46
CA LEU A 545 -0.55 31.31 20.83
C LEU A 545 -1.57 32.43 20.57
N ALA A 546 -2.36 32.28 19.50
CA ALA A 546 -3.44 33.19 19.13
C ALA A 546 -4.66 33.06 20.07
N SER A 547 -5.08 31.84 20.37
CA SER A 547 -6.20 31.56 21.29
C SER A 547 -5.86 31.87 22.75
N GLN A 548 -4.58 31.82 23.12
CA GLN A 548 -4.11 32.08 24.49
C GLN A 548 -3.03 33.20 24.54
N PRO A 549 -3.39 34.46 24.23
CA PRO A 549 -2.43 35.57 24.09
C PRO A 549 -1.74 35.95 25.41
N LYS A 550 -2.29 35.54 26.55
CA LYS A 550 -1.74 35.81 27.89
C LYS A 550 -1.05 34.60 28.53
N ASN A 551 -0.87 33.50 27.79
CA ASN A 551 -0.18 32.33 28.31
C ASN A 551 1.33 32.61 28.44
N VAL A 552 1.73 33.05 29.63
CA VAL A 552 3.13 33.37 29.96
C VAL A 552 3.99 32.10 30.05
N GLN A 553 3.40 30.98 30.46
CA GLN A 553 4.11 29.70 30.58
C GLN A 553 4.56 29.19 29.19
N LEU A 554 3.63 29.09 28.24
CA LEU A 554 3.94 28.65 26.87
C LEU A 554 5.00 29.56 26.23
N ARG A 555 4.82 30.89 26.34
CA ARG A 555 5.80 31.87 25.82
C ARG A 555 7.17 31.74 26.49
N GLY A 556 7.20 31.53 27.80
CA GLY A 556 8.44 31.31 28.56
C GLY A 556 9.18 30.04 28.14
N ILE A 557 8.46 28.93 27.89
CA ILE A 557 9.06 27.68 27.41
C ILE A 557 9.63 27.86 25.99
N LEU A 558 8.89 28.50 25.08
CA LEU A 558 9.39 28.78 23.73
C LEU A 558 10.61 29.72 23.74
N GLN A 559 10.62 30.70 24.64
CA GLN A 559 11.79 31.57 24.84
C GLN A 559 13.01 30.82 25.40
N GLN A 560 12.76 29.85 26.29
CA GLN A 560 13.79 28.96 26.80
C GLN A 560 14.38 28.10 25.68
N SER A 561 13.53 27.46 24.85
CA SER A 561 13.96 26.64 23.70
C SER A 561 14.96 27.38 22.82
N ARG A 562 14.63 28.62 22.45
CA ARG A 562 15.49 29.50 21.64
C ARG A 562 16.83 29.80 22.29
N SER A 563 16.87 29.89 23.62
CA SER A 563 18.09 30.21 24.36
C SER A 563 19.00 28.99 24.55
N SER A 564 18.42 27.79 24.65
CA SER A 564 19.13 26.52 24.84
C SER A 564 19.47 25.79 23.54
N GLY A 565 18.85 26.16 22.41
CA GLY A 565 19.01 25.46 21.13
C GLY A 565 18.23 24.13 21.08
N GLY A 566 17.11 24.05 21.80
CA GLY A 566 16.26 22.86 21.89
C GLY A 566 15.51 22.72 23.20
N LEU A 567 14.56 21.78 23.28
CA LEU A 567 13.80 21.45 24.49
C LEU A 567 14.05 20.02 24.97
N ASP A 568 14.24 19.89 26.29
CA ASP A 568 14.18 18.59 26.94
C ASP A 568 12.76 18.00 26.87
N VAL A 569 12.67 16.67 26.85
CA VAL A 569 11.41 15.92 26.74
C VAL A 569 10.32 16.41 27.72
N PRO A 570 10.60 16.68 29.02
CA PRO A 570 9.57 17.17 29.93
C PRO A 570 8.97 18.52 29.53
N LEU A 571 9.76 19.42 28.93
CA LEU A 571 9.26 20.71 28.45
C LEU A 571 8.41 20.54 27.18
N LYS A 572 8.80 19.62 26.29
CA LYS A 572 8.00 19.24 25.11
C LYS A 572 6.64 18.70 25.51
N GLU A 573 6.58 17.82 26.51
CA GLU A 573 5.32 17.30 27.05
C GLU A 573 4.41 18.41 27.61
N ILE A 574 4.98 19.40 28.29
CA ILE A 574 4.21 20.57 28.78
C ILE A 574 3.66 21.38 27.60
N VAL A 575 4.45 21.61 26.55
CA VAL A 575 3.96 22.30 25.34
C VAL A 575 2.80 21.52 24.72
N LEU A 576 2.92 20.20 24.52
CA LEU A 576 1.84 19.35 24.02
C LEU A 576 0.57 19.45 24.88
N GLN A 577 0.72 19.50 26.22
CA GLN A 577 -0.41 19.71 27.12
C GLN A 577 -1.08 21.07 26.91
N GLN A 578 -0.31 22.13 26.71
CA GLN A 578 -0.85 23.47 26.43
C GLN A 578 -1.59 23.51 25.08
N LEU A 579 -1.05 22.85 24.04
CA LEU A 579 -1.72 22.72 22.74
C LEU A 579 -3.07 22.01 22.86
N ARG A 580 -3.15 20.94 23.64
CA ARG A 580 -4.39 20.21 23.92
C ARG A 580 -5.39 21.08 24.69
N GLN A 581 -4.94 21.83 25.71
CA GLN A 581 -5.79 22.75 26.47
C GLN A 581 -6.32 23.91 25.62
N ALA A 582 -5.57 24.32 24.59
CA ALA A 582 -6.00 25.33 23.62
C ALA A 582 -6.97 24.79 22.57
N GLY A 583 -7.19 23.46 22.50
CA GLY A 583 -7.96 22.82 21.42
C GLY A 583 -7.24 22.84 20.06
N SER A 584 -5.94 23.13 20.03
CA SER A 584 -5.18 23.30 18.78
C SER A 584 -5.03 22.01 17.97
N ILE A 585 -4.98 20.86 18.65
CA ILE A 585 -4.88 19.55 18.00
C ILE A 585 -6.16 19.28 17.18
N GLN A 586 -7.32 19.45 17.82
CA GLN A 586 -8.64 19.31 17.19
C GLN A 586 -8.87 20.33 16.07
N TYR A 587 -8.42 21.57 16.26
CA TYR A 587 -8.47 22.61 15.23
C TYR A 587 -7.66 22.22 13.99
N THR A 588 -6.45 21.69 14.18
CA THR A 588 -5.57 21.24 13.10
C THR A 588 -6.16 20.03 12.37
N GLU A 589 -6.71 19.06 13.11
CA GLU A 589 -7.41 17.91 12.51
C GLU A 589 -8.57 18.38 11.63
N THR A 590 -9.44 19.27 12.14
CA THR A 590 -10.56 19.84 11.37
C THR A 590 -10.08 20.48 10.07
N LYS A 591 -9.01 21.28 10.12
CA LYS A 591 -8.43 21.90 8.92
C LYS A 591 -7.94 20.88 7.89
N LEU A 592 -7.26 19.82 8.34
CA LEU A 592 -6.78 18.76 7.44
C LEU A 592 -7.94 18.05 6.72
N HIS A 593 -9.10 17.97 7.36
CA HIS A 593 -10.29 17.35 6.79
C HIS A 593 -10.94 18.23 5.73
N GLU A 594 -11.13 19.52 6.02
CA GLU A 594 -11.58 20.50 5.03
C GLU A 594 -10.69 20.49 3.78
N LEU A 595 -9.38 20.36 3.97
CA LEU A 595 -8.42 20.25 2.87
C LEU A 595 -8.58 18.93 2.09
N MET A 596 -8.79 17.80 2.77
CA MET A 596 -9.00 16.50 2.11
C MET A 596 -10.32 16.47 1.31
N ASP A 597 -11.39 17.06 1.84
CA ASP A 597 -12.67 17.20 1.15
C ASP A 597 -12.50 18.05 -0.12
N ARG A 598 -11.83 19.21 0.00
CA ARG A 598 -11.48 20.06 -1.14
C ARG A 598 -10.62 19.34 -2.19
N ILE A 599 -9.65 18.52 -1.76
CA ILE A 599 -8.84 17.69 -2.67
C ILE A 599 -9.74 16.73 -3.43
N THR A 600 -10.60 15.99 -2.72
CA THR A 600 -11.49 14.99 -3.30
C THR A 600 -12.48 15.60 -4.29
N ASP A 601 -13.14 16.70 -3.91
CA ASP A 601 -14.08 17.45 -4.75
C ASP A 601 -13.40 18.01 -6.01
N THR A 602 -12.17 18.52 -5.87
CA THR A 602 -11.39 19.03 -7.00
C THR A 602 -11.03 17.90 -7.96
N VAL A 603 -10.66 16.71 -7.45
CA VAL A 603 -10.38 15.53 -8.28
C VAL A 603 -11.62 15.07 -9.04
N VAL A 604 -12.78 14.95 -8.37
CA VAL A 604 -14.05 14.60 -9.02
C VAL A 604 -14.41 15.62 -10.10
N SER A 605 -14.21 16.91 -9.84
CA SER A 605 -14.45 17.98 -10.82
C SER A 605 -13.51 17.87 -12.03
N LEU A 606 -12.23 17.57 -11.80
CA LEU A 606 -11.23 17.34 -12.86
C LEU A 606 -11.57 16.11 -13.71
N GLU A 607 -11.99 15.02 -13.10
CA GLU A 607 -12.42 13.81 -13.82
C GLU A 607 -13.68 14.08 -14.64
N GLY A 608 -14.63 14.86 -14.11
CA GLY A 608 -15.81 15.30 -14.84
C GLY A 608 -15.49 16.20 -16.04
N GLU A 609 -14.57 17.15 -15.88
CA GLU A 609 -14.15 18.07 -16.95
C GLU A 609 -13.34 17.36 -18.05
N THR A 610 -12.46 16.43 -17.66
CA THR A 610 -11.58 15.71 -18.60
C THR A 610 -12.21 14.46 -19.19
N GLY A 611 -13.28 13.93 -18.58
CA GLY A 611 -13.87 12.64 -18.91
C GLY A 611 -12.95 11.44 -18.60
N SER A 612 -11.86 11.66 -17.86
CA SER A 612 -10.82 10.66 -17.59
C SER A 612 -10.63 10.48 -16.09
N VAL A 613 -10.92 9.28 -15.60
CA VAL A 613 -10.70 8.88 -14.20
C VAL A 613 -9.20 8.77 -13.93
N ASN A 614 -8.73 9.33 -12.82
CA ASN A 614 -7.33 9.37 -12.47
C ASN A 614 -7.02 8.41 -11.32
N TRP A 615 -6.76 7.14 -11.65
CA TRP A 615 -6.49 6.10 -10.67
C TRP A 615 -5.18 6.34 -9.91
N VAL A 616 -4.24 7.08 -10.50
CA VAL A 616 -2.96 7.45 -9.85
C VAL A 616 -3.23 8.41 -8.68
N VAL A 617 -4.03 9.46 -8.88
CA VAL A 617 -4.40 10.40 -7.79
C VAL A 617 -5.28 9.72 -6.75
N ARG A 618 -6.25 8.90 -7.18
CA ARG A 618 -7.11 8.15 -6.25
C ARG A 618 -6.31 7.21 -5.34
N LEU A 619 -5.28 6.54 -5.87
CA LEU A 619 -4.37 5.71 -5.06
C LEU A 619 -3.55 6.56 -4.05
N LEU A 620 -3.10 7.74 -4.45
CA LEU A 620 -2.41 8.66 -3.55
C LEU A 620 -3.31 9.13 -2.41
N ILE A 621 -4.58 9.41 -2.68
CA ILE A 621 -5.58 9.81 -1.67
C ILE A 621 -5.94 8.63 -0.75
N HIS A 622 -6.16 7.44 -1.32
CA HIS A 622 -6.53 6.24 -0.56
C HIS A 622 -5.51 5.92 0.55
N ARG A 623 -4.22 6.08 0.27
CA ARG A 623 -3.11 5.89 1.22
C ARG A 623 -3.05 6.91 2.36
N LEU A 624 -4.04 7.80 2.48
CA LEU A 624 -4.11 8.85 3.50
C LEU A 624 -5.30 8.69 4.48
N LYS A 625 -6.10 7.60 4.39
CA LYS A 625 -7.27 7.36 5.27
C LYS A 625 -6.85 6.95 6.71
N LYS A 626 -7.58 7.42 7.73
CA LYS A 626 -7.37 7.11 9.18
C LYS A 626 -8.33 6.06 9.70
N ILE A 627 -7.94 5.30 10.72
CA ILE A 627 -8.75 4.28 11.41
C ILE A 627 -8.62 4.45 12.92
N LEU A 628 -9.75 4.42 13.62
CA LEU A 628 -9.80 4.50 15.08
C LEU A 628 -9.80 3.10 15.67
N ILE A 629 -8.88 2.80 16.58
CA ILE A 629 -8.87 1.54 17.35
C ILE A 629 -9.13 1.87 18.82
N ILE A 630 -10.21 1.34 19.37
CA ILE A 630 -10.62 1.58 20.76
C ILE A 630 -10.26 0.37 21.61
N LEU A 631 -9.44 0.58 22.62
CA LEU A 631 -8.98 -0.43 23.57
C LEU A 631 -9.51 -0.11 24.97
N SER A 632 -9.81 -1.17 25.73
CA SER A 632 -9.95 -1.05 27.17
C SER A 632 -8.59 -0.73 27.78
N ASP A 633 -8.56 0.12 28.80
CA ASP A 633 -7.36 0.34 29.60
C ASP A 633 -7.45 -0.23 31.02
N ALA A 634 -8.49 -1.04 31.26
CA ALA A 634 -8.56 -1.93 32.41
C ALA A 634 -7.54 -3.07 32.31
N ASN A 635 -6.94 -3.43 33.45
CA ASN A 635 -6.00 -4.55 33.60
C ASN A 635 -6.61 -5.75 34.35
N SER A 636 -7.92 -5.70 34.59
CA SER A 636 -8.68 -6.74 35.28
C SER A 636 -10.18 -6.60 35.00
N PHE A 637 -10.93 -7.66 35.28
CA PHE A 637 -12.39 -7.68 35.19
C PHE A 637 -13.02 -8.29 36.45
N PRO A 638 -14.28 -7.92 36.79
CA PRO A 638 -14.95 -8.41 37.98
C PRO A 638 -15.42 -9.86 37.83
N LEU A 639 -14.97 -10.75 38.72
CA LEU A 639 -15.36 -12.16 38.79
C LEU A 639 -16.13 -12.43 40.10
N LYS A 640 -17.38 -12.92 40.00
CA LYS A 640 -18.23 -13.20 41.17
C LYS A 640 -18.00 -14.62 41.68
N LYS A 641 -17.38 -14.79 42.86
CA LYS A 641 -17.14 -16.10 43.49
C LYS A 641 -18.13 -16.37 44.63
N SER A 642 -18.60 -17.60 44.73
CA SER A 642 -19.42 -18.06 45.88
C SER A 642 -18.53 -18.31 47.10
N THR A 643 -18.86 -17.72 48.24
CA THR A 643 -18.10 -17.90 49.49
C THR A 643 -18.65 -19.02 50.39
N GLY A 644 -19.50 -19.90 49.86
CA GLY A 644 -20.02 -21.08 50.57
C GLY A 644 -21.18 -20.82 51.55
N GLU A 645 -21.46 -19.56 51.91
CA GLU A 645 -22.57 -19.17 52.83
C GLU A 645 -23.75 -18.49 52.11
N GLY A 646 -23.88 -18.67 50.79
CA GLY A 646 -24.89 -17.97 49.98
C GLY A 646 -24.57 -16.50 49.68
N ALA A 647 -23.42 -16.00 50.15
CA ALA A 647 -22.88 -14.70 49.77
C ALA A 647 -21.92 -14.83 48.55
N THR A 648 -22.01 -13.86 47.65
CA THR A 648 -21.10 -13.72 46.50
C THR A 648 -20.10 -12.60 46.76
N LYS A 649 -18.81 -12.86 46.52
CA LYS A 649 -17.74 -11.86 46.58
C LYS A 649 -17.22 -11.59 45.17
N THR A 650 -17.19 -10.33 44.77
CA THR A 650 -16.50 -9.91 43.54
C THR A 650 -15.00 -9.83 43.79
N VAL A 651 -14.22 -10.42 42.90
CA VAL A 651 -12.75 -10.41 42.92
C VAL A 651 -12.28 -9.92 41.56
N ASP A 652 -11.27 -9.05 41.54
CA ASP A 652 -10.66 -8.59 40.29
C ASP A 652 -9.74 -9.67 39.73
N GLN A 653 -10.06 -10.16 38.53
CA GLN A 653 -9.28 -11.16 37.81
C GLN A 653 -8.41 -10.44 36.77
N PRO A 654 -7.07 -10.62 36.77
CA PRO A 654 -6.19 -9.98 35.78
C PRO A 654 -6.58 -10.29 34.33
N SER A 655 -6.59 -9.28 33.47
CA SER A 655 -6.94 -9.37 32.05
C SER A 655 -6.42 -8.14 31.27
N GLY A 656 -6.80 -8.03 30.00
CA GLY A 656 -6.37 -7.02 29.06
C GLY A 656 -7.06 -7.20 27.71
N PHE A 657 -6.54 -6.59 26.66
CA PHE A 657 -6.96 -6.90 25.29
C PHE A 657 -6.39 -8.27 24.87
N PHE A 658 -7.12 -9.03 24.06
CA PHE A 658 -6.60 -10.30 23.55
C PHE A 658 -5.60 -10.03 22.42
N LEU A 659 -4.33 -10.45 22.60
CA LEU A 659 -3.21 -10.13 21.70
C LEU A 659 -3.53 -10.34 20.21
N MET A 660 -4.01 -11.54 19.87
CA MET A 660 -4.33 -11.93 18.49
C MET A 660 -5.49 -11.13 17.89
N GLU A 661 -6.48 -10.78 18.71
CA GLU A 661 -7.66 -10.03 18.28
C GLU A 661 -7.31 -8.59 17.92
N LEU A 662 -6.29 -8.02 18.56
CA LEU A 662 -5.75 -6.72 18.15
C LEU A 662 -4.75 -6.88 16.99
N ALA A 663 -3.75 -7.73 17.14
CA ALA A 663 -2.59 -7.76 16.27
C ALA A 663 -2.92 -8.16 14.84
N LYS A 664 -3.83 -9.12 14.63
CA LYS A 664 -4.23 -9.54 13.28
C LYS A 664 -4.95 -8.43 12.51
N PRO A 665 -6.10 -7.88 12.97
CA PRO A 665 -6.73 -6.73 12.30
C PRO A 665 -5.80 -5.52 12.16
N LEU A 666 -4.99 -5.21 13.17
CA LEU A 666 -4.05 -4.09 13.14
C LEU A 666 -3.00 -4.24 12.05
N GLN A 667 -2.37 -5.41 11.95
CA GLN A 667 -1.46 -5.71 10.85
C GLN A 667 -2.18 -5.52 9.51
N LYS A 668 -3.43 -6.00 9.43
CA LYS A 668 -4.18 -5.94 8.18
C LYS A 668 -4.46 -4.49 7.73
N LEU A 669 -4.75 -3.60 8.68
CA LEU A 669 -4.98 -2.17 8.45
C LEU A 669 -3.69 -1.42 8.09
N LEU A 670 -2.57 -1.75 8.76
CA LEU A 670 -1.27 -1.14 8.48
C LEU A 670 -0.74 -1.53 7.11
N ASP A 671 -0.89 -2.80 6.72
CA ASP A 671 -0.54 -3.24 5.38
C ASP A 671 -1.45 -2.59 4.33
N ALA A 672 -2.72 -2.27 4.66
CA ALA A 672 -3.56 -1.46 3.77
C ALA A 672 -3.10 0.00 3.61
N GLY A 673 -2.05 0.42 4.32
CA GLY A 673 -1.55 1.78 4.31
C GLY A 673 -2.45 2.75 5.08
N HIS A 674 -3.36 2.24 5.92
CA HIS A 674 -4.19 3.08 6.78
C HIS A 674 -3.39 3.62 7.97
N GLU A 675 -3.70 4.85 8.32
CA GLU A 675 -3.17 5.50 9.51
C GLU A 675 -3.99 5.08 10.73
N ILE A 676 -3.35 4.72 11.85
CA ILE A 676 -4.02 4.18 13.04
C ILE A 676 -4.00 5.19 14.17
N THR A 677 -5.15 5.43 14.80
CA THR A 677 -5.25 6.18 16.06
C THR A 677 -5.76 5.24 17.15
N PHE A 678 -4.96 5.05 18.21
CA PHE A 678 -5.39 4.30 19.40
C PHE A 678 -6.11 5.22 20.39
N ALA A 679 -7.20 4.73 20.96
CA ALA A 679 -7.94 5.41 22.00
C ALA A 679 -8.39 4.46 23.11
N SER A 680 -8.47 4.95 24.34
CA SER A 680 -8.97 4.21 25.50
C SER A 680 -9.73 5.13 26.45
N PRO A 681 -10.52 4.61 27.41
CA PRO A 681 -11.31 5.44 28.32
C PRO A 681 -10.50 6.53 29.03
N ASN A 682 -9.36 6.16 29.60
CA ASN A 682 -8.52 7.03 30.44
C ASN A 682 -7.18 7.40 29.79
N GLY A 683 -6.94 6.97 28.55
CA GLY A 683 -5.67 7.22 27.83
C GLY A 683 -4.47 6.48 28.42
N GLN A 684 -4.71 5.42 29.21
CA GLN A 684 -3.66 4.59 29.80
C GLN A 684 -3.20 3.51 28.81
N GLU A 685 -1.95 3.07 28.91
CA GLU A 685 -1.41 2.00 28.05
C GLU A 685 -2.25 0.72 28.21
N PRO A 686 -2.90 0.23 27.13
CA PRO A 686 -3.62 -1.03 27.16
C PRO A 686 -2.64 -2.17 27.38
N VAL A 687 -3.01 -3.13 28.24
CA VAL A 687 -2.18 -4.31 28.53
C VAL A 687 -2.76 -5.56 27.85
N PRO A 688 -1.92 -6.50 27.40
CA PRO A 688 -2.41 -7.76 26.86
C PRO A 688 -2.99 -8.64 27.97
N ASP A 689 -4.03 -9.43 27.65
CA ASP A 689 -4.56 -10.45 28.55
C ASP A 689 -3.48 -11.52 28.78
N PRO A 690 -3.14 -11.89 30.03
CA PRO A 690 -2.12 -12.89 30.32
C PRO A 690 -2.36 -14.25 29.65
N ASN A 691 -3.62 -14.63 29.43
CA ASN A 691 -3.97 -15.87 28.73
C ASN A 691 -3.70 -15.76 27.23
N SER A 692 -3.85 -14.56 26.66
CA SER A 692 -3.57 -14.31 25.24
C SER A 692 -2.08 -14.34 24.91
N GLU A 693 -1.20 -14.15 25.90
CA GLU A 693 0.25 -14.30 25.73
C GLU A 693 0.73 -15.75 25.90
N ASN A 694 -0.13 -16.65 26.38
CA ASN A 694 0.24 -18.05 26.54
C ASN A 694 0.39 -18.70 25.16
N LEU A 695 1.43 -19.53 25.00
CA LEU A 695 1.66 -20.27 23.75
C LEU A 695 0.47 -21.16 23.36
N LEU A 696 -0.34 -21.59 24.34
CA LEU A 696 -1.59 -22.32 24.10
C LEU A 696 -2.63 -21.50 23.32
N ALA A 697 -2.69 -20.18 23.50
CA ALA A 697 -3.57 -19.28 22.73
C ALA A 697 -3.19 -19.24 21.23
N PHE A 698 -1.95 -19.61 20.92
CA PHE A 698 -1.41 -19.73 19.56
C PHE A 698 -1.34 -21.17 19.05
N ALA A 699 -2.01 -22.12 19.73
CA ALA A 699 -1.91 -23.55 19.42
C ALA A 699 -0.45 -24.07 19.31
N GLY A 700 0.49 -23.47 20.06
CA GLY A 700 1.92 -23.81 20.02
C GLY A 700 2.77 -22.96 19.06
N ASN A 701 2.17 -22.04 18.29
CA ASN A 701 2.87 -21.24 17.27
C ASN A 701 3.70 -20.11 17.88
N PHE A 702 4.98 -20.41 18.17
CA PHE A 702 5.93 -19.45 18.74
C PHE A 702 6.20 -18.24 17.82
N TYR A 703 6.24 -18.44 16.51
CA TYR A 703 6.59 -17.40 15.54
C TYR A 703 5.47 -16.38 15.36
N GLU A 704 4.22 -16.84 15.33
CA GLU A 704 3.04 -15.97 15.29
C GLU A 704 2.96 -15.11 16.54
N ARG A 705 3.09 -15.72 17.73
CA ARG A 705 3.19 -14.98 18.99
C ARG A 705 4.29 -13.92 18.94
N ARG A 706 5.48 -14.28 18.44
CA ARG A 706 6.60 -13.34 18.36
C ARG A 706 6.30 -12.17 17.42
N ARG A 707 5.74 -12.44 16.23
CA ARG A 707 5.37 -11.41 15.24
C ARG A 707 4.35 -10.43 15.81
N GLU A 708 3.31 -10.93 16.47
CA GLU A 708 2.27 -10.09 17.06
C GLU A 708 2.82 -9.21 18.21
N ASN A 709 3.72 -9.75 19.03
CA ASN A 709 4.42 -8.96 20.04
C ASN A 709 5.36 -7.92 19.42
N GLU A 710 6.11 -8.27 18.37
CA GLU A 710 6.98 -7.33 17.66
C GLU A 710 6.18 -6.19 17.02
N LEU A 711 4.99 -6.47 16.50
CA LEU A 711 4.06 -5.46 15.99
C LEU A 711 3.62 -4.49 17.09
N LEU A 712 3.24 -4.98 18.26
CA LEU A 712 2.88 -4.10 19.38
C LEU A 712 4.06 -3.26 19.85
N GLU A 713 5.25 -3.85 19.97
CA GLU A 713 6.46 -3.11 20.33
C GLU A 713 6.80 -2.04 19.29
N LYS A 714 6.52 -2.30 18.00
CA LYS A 714 6.58 -1.27 16.95
C LYS A 714 5.57 -0.15 17.20
N MET A 715 4.31 -0.47 17.46
CA MET A 715 3.26 0.52 17.72
C MET A 715 3.50 1.35 18.99
N LYS A 716 4.12 0.75 20.01
CA LYS A 716 4.58 1.45 21.22
C LYS A 716 5.66 2.50 20.91
N ARG A 717 6.55 2.22 19.96
CA ARG A 717 7.61 3.15 19.53
C ARG A 717 7.15 4.19 18.52
N GLU A 718 6.22 3.81 17.64
CA GLU A 718 5.97 4.50 16.38
C GLU A 718 4.53 4.95 16.20
N ASN A 719 3.59 4.72 17.12
CA ASN A 719 2.19 5.02 16.84
C ASN A 719 1.29 5.27 18.07
N GLY A 720 1.83 5.86 19.14
CA GLY A 720 1.04 6.34 20.28
C GLY A 720 0.35 5.25 21.12
N PHE A 721 0.73 3.98 20.97
CA PHE A 721 0.11 2.87 21.71
C PHE A 721 0.35 2.94 23.23
N THR A 722 1.50 3.48 23.66
CA THR A 722 1.86 3.67 25.08
C THR A 722 1.03 4.77 25.74
N ARG A 723 0.45 5.68 24.95
CA ARG A 723 -0.36 6.82 25.41
C ARG A 723 -1.53 7.06 24.46
N PRO A 724 -2.52 6.15 24.44
CA PRO A 724 -3.68 6.31 23.58
C PRO A 724 -4.46 7.58 23.92
N ARG A 725 -5.24 8.07 22.96
CA ARG A 725 -6.13 9.22 23.16
C ARG A 725 -7.24 8.83 24.17
N THR A 726 -7.63 9.76 25.03
CA THR A 726 -8.84 9.54 25.85
C THR A 726 -10.08 9.62 24.94
N LEU A 727 -11.10 8.79 25.15
CA LEU A 727 -12.33 8.82 24.35
C LEU A 727 -13.02 10.19 24.38
N SER A 728 -12.98 10.87 25.53
CA SER A 728 -13.48 12.24 25.72
C SER A 728 -12.76 13.30 24.88
N SER A 729 -11.52 13.04 24.47
CA SER A 729 -10.72 13.99 23.67
C SER A 729 -11.04 13.97 22.18
N ILE A 730 -11.80 12.96 21.71
CA ILE A 730 -12.09 12.74 20.29
C ILE A 730 -13.38 13.44 19.92
N THR A 731 -13.30 14.55 19.19
CA THR A 731 -14.48 15.36 18.85
C THR A 731 -15.30 14.75 17.72
N ASP A 732 -16.58 15.12 17.57
CA ASP A 732 -17.41 14.67 16.43
C ASP A 732 -16.79 15.05 15.07
N ALA A 733 -16.12 16.21 14.99
CA ALA A 733 -15.38 16.62 13.80
C ALA A 733 -14.19 15.69 13.50
N GLU A 734 -13.52 15.19 14.53
CA GLU A 734 -12.47 14.18 14.38
C GLU A 734 -13.08 12.82 13.99
N LEU A 735 -14.21 12.43 14.59
CA LEU A 735 -14.93 11.20 14.26
C LEU A 735 -15.36 11.12 12.80
N ALA A 736 -15.66 12.27 12.16
CA ALA A 736 -15.98 12.34 10.74
C ALA A 736 -14.90 11.75 9.83
N THR A 737 -13.67 11.55 10.33
CA THR A 737 -12.49 11.42 9.45
C THR A 737 -11.79 10.08 9.53
N PHE A 738 -12.14 9.32 10.55
CA PHE A 738 -11.86 7.91 10.58
C PHE A 738 -12.72 7.21 9.53
N ALA A 739 -12.11 6.45 8.63
CA ALA A 739 -12.85 5.63 7.68
C ALA A 739 -13.61 4.48 8.36
N GLY A 740 -13.21 4.09 9.58
CA GLY A 740 -13.88 3.09 10.39
C GLY A 740 -13.37 3.08 11.84
N VAL A 741 -14.09 2.40 12.72
CA VAL A 741 -13.69 2.11 14.11
C VAL A 741 -13.57 0.61 14.35
N PHE A 742 -12.53 0.19 15.06
CA PHE A 742 -12.28 -1.20 15.43
C PHE A 742 -12.11 -1.36 16.96
N ILE A 743 -12.74 -2.40 17.53
CA ILE A 743 -12.74 -2.71 18.96
C ILE A 743 -12.32 -4.18 19.17
N PRO A 744 -11.05 -4.45 19.54
CA PRO A 744 -10.62 -5.79 19.93
C PRO A 744 -11.28 -6.24 21.25
N GLY A 745 -11.33 -7.55 21.48
CA GLY A 745 -11.83 -8.16 22.72
C GLY A 745 -10.71 -8.52 23.70
N GLY A 746 -10.89 -9.62 24.43
CA GLY A 746 -10.30 -9.88 25.75
C GLY A 746 -11.32 -9.53 26.86
N HIS A 747 -11.15 -9.95 28.11
CA HIS A 747 -12.19 -9.70 29.13
C HIS A 747 -12.22 -8.25 29.65
N ALA A 748 -11.21 -7.43 29.36
CA ALA A 748 -11.11 -6.05 29.83
C ALA A 748 -12.27 -5.11 29.44
N PRO A 749 -12.87 -5.15 28.22
CA PRO A 749 -14.07 -4.39 27.85
C PRO A 749 -15.26 -4.51 28.82
N LEU A 750 -15.36 -5.62 29.55
CA LEU A 750 -16.41 -5.83 30.56
C LEU A 750 -16.30 -4.84 31.74
N ALA A 751 -15.11 -4.29 31.96
CA ALA A 751 -14.83 -3.42 33.09
C ALA A 751 -15.11 -1.94 32.80
N ASP A 752 -14.81 -1.45 31.59
CA ASP A 752 -14.75 0.00 31.33
C ASP A 752 -15.34 0.49 29.99
N LEU A 753 -15.81 -0.40 29.10
CA LEU A 753 -16.37 0.02 27.80
C LEU A 753 -17.90 0.02 27.77
N GLY A 754 -18.58 -0.96 28.38
CA GLY A 754 -20.03 -1.17 28.20
C GLY A 754 -20.95 -0.06 28.73
N ASP A 755 -20.52 0.73 29.70
CA ASP A 755 -21.26 1.84 30.29
C ASP A 755 -20.58 3.22 30.08
N ASN A 756 -19.58 3.27 29.19
CA ASN A 756 -18.82 4.48 28.94
C ASN A 756 -19.59 5.49 28.07
N LYS A 757 -19.88 6.68 28.62
CA LYS A 757 -20.64 7.71 27.91
C LYS A 757 -19.95 8.26 26.66
N ASP A 758 -18.63 8.44 26.72
CA ASP A 758 -17.87 8.97 25.58
C ASP A 758 -17.79 7.94 24.45
N LEU A 759 -17.63 6.66 24.79
CA LEU A 759 -17.74 5.57 23.82
C LEU A 759 -19.14 5.51 23.19
N GLY A 760 -20.17 5.69 24.00
CA GLY A 760 -21.56 5.73 23.54
C GLY A 760 -21.78 6.81 22.49
N ARG A 761 -21.25 8.02 22.72
CA ARG A 761 -21.27 9.11 21.73
C ARG A 761 -20.54 8.72 20.45
N ILE A 762 -19.34 8.17 20.58
CA ILE A 762 -18.52 7.76 19.43
C ILE A 762 -19.27 6.75 18.57
N LEU A 763 -19.76 5.66 19.16
CA LEU A 763 -20.43 4.59 18.41
C LEU A 763 -21.78 5.03 17.84
N GLN A 764 -22.51 5.93 18.51
CA GLN A 764 -23.69 6.54 17.91
C GLN A 764 -23.36 7.41 16.69
N PHE A 765 -22.26 8.16 16.73
CA PHE A 765 -21.80 8.92 15.56
C PHE A 765 -21.52 7.99 14.37
N PHE A 766 -20.74 6.92 14.59
CA PHE A 766 -20.44 5.94 13.54
C PHE A 766 -21.71 5.29 12.97
N HIS A 767 -22.63 4.87 13.84
CA HIS A 767 -23.91 4.29 13.43
C HIS A 767 -24.75 5.27 12.59
N LYS A 768 -24.92 6.52 13.07
CA LYS A 768 -25.71 7.55 12.39
C LYS A 768 -25.17 7.89 11.00
N GLU A 769 -23.84 7.95 10.87
CA GLU A 769 -23.16 8.26 9.62
C GLU A 769 -22.96 7.02 8.72
N ASN A 770 -23.48 5.84 9.11
CA ASN A 770 -23.30 4.55 8.42
C ASN A 770 -21.83 4.18 8.19
N LYS A 771 -20.96 4.50 9.16
CA LYS A 771 -19.51 4.29 9.05
C LYS A 771 -19.14 2.90 9.57
N PRO A 772 -18.23 2.17 8.88
CA PRO A 772 -17.79 0.85 9.30
C PRO A 772 -17.37 0.76 10.77
N THR A 773 -18.00 -0.14 11.52
CA THR A 773 -17.68 -0.48 12.90
C THR A 773 -17.35 -1.97 12.98
N ALA A 774 -16.18 -2.32 13.50
CA ALA A 774 -15.78 -3.70 13.70
C ALA A 774 -15.52 -4.01 15.19
N ALA A 775 -16.02 -5.15 15.68
CA ALA A 775 -15.77 -5.59 17.06
C ALA A 775 -15.66 -7.12 17.17
N ILE A 776 -14.85 -7.64 18.09
CA ILE A 776 -14.61 -9.09 18.18
C ILE A 776 -14.65 -9.62 19.62
N CYS A 777 -15.15 -10.84 19.81
CA CYS A 777 -15.15 -11.58 21.07
C CYS A 777 -15.96 -10.85 22.17
N HIS A 778 -15.30 -10.27 23.16
CA HIS A 778 -15.93 -9.40 24.17
C HIS A 778 -16.00 -7.92 23.74
N GLY A 779 -15.29 -7.52 22.68
CA GLY A 779 -15.35 -6.18 22.09
C GLY A 779 -16.78 -5.69 21.79
N PRO A 780 -17.72 -6.52 21.28
CA PRO A 780 -19.13 -6.16 21.10
C PRO A 780 -19.84 -5.69 22.39
N TYR A 781 -19.34 -6.00 23.58
CA TYR A 781 -19.86 -5.45 24.82
C TYR A 781 -19.81 -3.91 24.85
N ALA A 782 -18.82 -3.31 24.17
CA ALA A 782 -18.71 -1.87 23.98
C ALA A 782 -19.94 -1.24 23.30
N LEU A 783 -20.70 -1.98 22.50
CA LEU A 783 -21.88 -1.46 21.81
C LEU A 783 -22.98 -1.01 22.80
N LEU A 784 -23.04 -1.63 23.99
CA LEU A 784 -23.99 -1.26 25.06
C LEU A 784 -23.82 0.19 25.52
N SER A 785 -22.62 0.77 25.32
CA SER A 785 -22.32 2.16 25.63
C SER A 785 -23.23 3.15 24.90
N THR A 786 -23.77 2.76 23.73
CA THR A 786 -24.68 3.61 22.93
C THR A 786 -25.94 4.01 23.71
N LYS A 787 -26.35 3.23 24.71
CA LYS A 787 -27.45 3.55 25.63
C LYS A 787 -27.12 4.65 26.63
N GLN A 788 -25.84 4.91 26.86
CA GLN A 788 -25.37 5.90 27.83
C GLN A 788 -25.32 7.31 27.23
N TYR A 789 -25.70 7.43 25.96
CA TYR A 789 -25.73 8.66 25.18
C TYR A 789 -27.06 8.80 24.43
N GLY A 790 -27.49 10.04 24.13
CA GLY A 790 -28.76 10.29 23.44
C GLY A 790 -30.01 10.00 24.28
N ASP A 791 -31.02 9.39 23.67
CA ASP A 791 -32.33 9.09 24.27
C ASP A 791 -32.36 7.80 25.11
N GLY A 792 -31.21 7.16 25.31
CA GLY A 792 -31.07 5.93 26.05
C GLY A 792 -31.42 4.66 25.26
N THR A 793 -31.68 4.79 23.96
CA THR A 793 -31.93 3.64 23.09
C THR A 793 -30.63 2.96 22.68
N PHE A 794 -30.67 1.63 22.59
CA PHE A 794 -29.56 0.84 22.06
C PHE A 794 -29.55 0.97 20.53
N ALA A 795 -28.46 1.51 19.97
CA ALA A 795 -28.37 1.84 18.54
C ALA A 795 -28.50 0.60 17.64
N TYR A 796 -27.97 -0.53 18.08
CA TYR A 796 -27.92 -1.77 17.29
C TYR A 796 -29.09 -2.72 17.59
N LYS A 797 -30.24 -2.18 18.00
CA LYS A 797 -31.45 -2.98 18.23
C LYS A 797 -31.93 -3.60 16.91
N GLY A 798 -32.12 -4.91 16.89
CA GLY A 798 -32.50 -5.69 15.70
C GLY A 798 -31.35 -5.99 14.74
N TYR A 799 -30.11 -5.55 15.04
CA TYR A 799 -28.94 -5.95 14.27
C TYR A 799 -28.57 -7.39 14.60
N LYS A 800 -28.11 -8.12 13.59
CA LYS A 800 -27.46 -9.42 13.76
C LYS A 800 -26.05 -9.24 14.29
N ILE A 801 -25.78 -9.81 15.46
CA ILE A 801 -24.48 -9.65 16.15
C ILE A 801 -23.94 -11.02 16.56
N THR A 802 -22.64 -11.20 16.41
CA THR A 802 -21.90 -12.33 16.98
C THR A 802 -20.91 -11.81 18.02
N SER A 803 -20.78 -12.50 19.14
CA SER A 803 -19.86 -12.19 20.23
C SER A 803 -19.37 -13.49 20.86
N TRP A 804 -18.52 -13.38 21.90
CA TRP A 804 -18.24 -14.50 22.78
C TRP A 804 -19.54 -15.04 23.36
N SER A 805 -19.75 -16.36 23.21
CA SER A 805 -21.06 -16.95 23.52
C SER A 805 -21.26 -17.24 25.01
N ASP A 806 -22.51 -17.27 25.45
CA ASP A 806 -22.88 -17.64 26.82
C ASP A 806 -22.37 -19.05 27.19
N ALA A 807 -22.26 -19.94 26.19
CA ALA A 807 -21.76 -21.30 26.36
C ALA A 807 -20.23 -21.34 26.55
N GLU A 808 -19.48 -20.56 25.76
CA GLU A 808 -18.04 -20.41 25.91
C GLU A 808 -17.69 -19.71 27.23
N GLU A 809 -18.45 -18.68 27.62
CA GLU A 809 -18.27 -18.00 28.91
C GLU A 809 -18.51 -18.98 30.07
N LYS A 810 -19.56 -19.81 30.00
CA LYS A 810 -19.82 -20.82 31.05
C LYS A 810 -18.70 -21.84 31.21
N ALA A 811 -18.00 -22.19 30.13
CA ALA A 811 -16.81 -23.05 30.22
C ALA A 811 -15.67 -22.33 30.95
N MET A 812 -15.47 -21.04 30.70
CA MET A 812 -14.49 -20.20 31.40
C MET A 812 -14.85 -19.98 32.88
N GLU A 813 -16.12 -19.75 33.20
CA GLU A 813 -16.63 -19.65 34.59
C GLU A 813 -16.23 -20.90 35.41
N THR A 814 -16.31 -22.08 34.79
CA THR A 814 -15.92 -23.35 35.41
C THR A 814 -14.41 -23.42 35.70
N LEU A 815 -13.59 -22.87 34.82
CA LEU A 815 -12.13 -22.82 34.97
C LEU A 815 -11.67 -21.79 36.01
N LEU A 816 -12.32 -20.62 36.03
CA LEU A 816 -12.02 -19.49 36.93
C LEU A 816 -12.64 -19.65 38.33
N GLY A 817 -13.65 -20.51 38.46
CA GLY A 817 -14.37 -20.76 39.70
C GLY A 817 -15.23 -19.58 40.14
N GLY A 818 -15.92 -18.92 39.20
CA GLY A 818 -16.79 -17.77 39.46
C GLY A 818 -17.61 -17.39 38.22
N GLU A 819 -18.63 -16.55 38.42
CA GLU A 819 -19.52 -16.05 37.36
C GLU A 819 -18.99 -14.75 36.76
N VAL A 820 -19.15 -14.60 35.44
CA VAL A 820 -18.72 -13.46 34.64
C VAL A 820 -19.93 -12.87 33.91
N GLU A 821 -19.90 -11.56 33.67
CA GLU A 821 -20.93 -10.90 32.85
C GLU A 821 -20.92 -11.46 31.42
N LYS A 822 -22.11 -11.77 30.89
CA LYS A 822 -22.26 -12.50 29.64
C LYS A 822 -22.61 -11.55 28.49
N VAL A 823 -21.67 -11.37 27.57
CA VAL A 823 -21.79 -10.41 26.45
C VAL A 823 -23.01 -10.72 25.57
N GLU A 824 -23.18 -11.97 25.16
CA GLU A 824 -24.30 -12.39 24.32
C GLU A 824 -25.65 -12.16 25.00
N SER A 825 -25.80 -12.59 26.26
CA SER A 825 -27.01 -12.33 27.05
C SER A 825 -27.29 -10.84 27.24
N ALA A 826 -26.26 -10.03 27.52
CA ALA A 826 -26.41 -8.58 27.72
C ALA A 826 -26.91 -7.90 26.43
N LEU A 827 -26.29 -8.17 25.28
CA LEU A 827 -26.72 -7.62 23.99
C LEU A 827 -28.12 -8.09 23.58
N ARG A 828 -28.44 -9.38 23.77
CA ARG A 828 -29.77 -9.94 23.51
C ARG A 828 -30.85 -9.23 24.32
N SER A 829 -30.58 -8.91 25.58
CA SER A 829 -31.54 -8.26 26.47
C SER A 829 -31.92 -6.84 25.99
N GLU A 830 -31.03 -6.20 25.24
CA GLU A 830 -31.25 -4.89 24.62
C GLU A 830 -31.90 -4.98 23.22
N GLY A 831 -32.15 -6.20 22.74
CA GLY A 831 -32.83 -6.48 21.48
C GLY A 831 -31.90 -6.67 20.29
N ALA A 832 -30.63 -7.01 20.49
CA ALA A 832 -29.78 -7.53 19.40
C ALA A 832 -30.20 -8.95 19.00
N ASP A 833 -30.17 -9.24 17.70
CA ASP A 833 -30.43 -10.57 17.15
C ASP A 833 -29.13 -11.39 17.19
N MET A 834 -28.85 -11.98 18.34
CA MET A 834 -27.61 -12.75 18.54
C MET A 834 -27.57 -14.00 17.65
N VAL A 835 -26.54 -14.11 16.82
CA VAL A 835 -26.27 -15.27 15.97
C VAL A 835 -25.46 -16.29 16.76
N THR A 836 -26.11 -17.37 17.22
CA THR A 836 -25.53 -18.36 18.16
C THR A 836 -25.80 -19.82 17.75
N GLY A 837 -24.80 -20.71 17.96
CA GLY A 837 -25.04 -22.15 18.15
C GLY A 837 -24.40 -23.14 17.15
N GLY A 838 -23.68 -24.12 17.71
CA GLY A 838 -23.45 -25.54 17.33
C GLY A 838 -23.18 -26.00 15.87
N GLY A 839 -23.93 -25.47 14.90
CA GLY A 839 -23.84 -25.76 13.46
C GLY A 839 -23.13 -24.68 12.65
N GLU A 840 -22.96 -23.48 13.21
CA GLU A 840 -22.24 -22.36 12.61
C GLU A 840 -20.85 -22.24 13.29
N LYS A 841 -19.81 -22.09 12.47
CA LYS A 841 -18.43 -22.55 12.76
C LYS A 841 -17.66 -21.57 13.65
N ILE A 842 -16.79 -22.11 14.51
CA ILE A 842 -15.75 -21.37 15.23
C ILE A 842 -14.98 -20.50 14.23
N GLY A 843 -14.79 -19.21 14.51
CA GLY A 843 -14.07 -18.28 13.61
C GLY A 843 -14.94 -17.47 12.65
N GLN A 844 -16.27 -17.55 12.72
CA GLN A 844 -17.16 -16.81 11.83
C GLN A 844 -17.30 -15.32 12.19
N THR A 845 -17.47 -14.48 11.17
CA THR A 845 -17.83 -13.06 11.30
C THR A 845 -19.23 -12.78 10.76
N THR A 846 -19.97 -11.88 11.41
CA THR A 846 -21.30 -11.43 11.02
C THR A 846 -21.23 -9.97 10.59
N LEU A 847 -21.66 -9.68 9.36
CA LEU A 847 -21.81 -8.32 8.85
C LEU A 847 -23.30 -8.02 8.73
N ASP A 848 -23.75 -6.95 9.39
CA ASP A 848 -25.08 -6.41 9.25
C ASP A 848 -24.99 -4.88 9.14
N HIS A 849 -25.43 -4.35 7.99
CA HIS A 849 -25.25 -2.94 7.60
C HIS A 849 -23.79 -2.49 7.75
N GLU A 850 -23.51 -1.49 8.59
CA GLU A 850 -22.19 -0.92 8.87
C GLU A 850 -21.43 -1.66 9.99
N LEU A 851 -22.05 -2.64 10.66
CA LEU A 851 -21.48 -3.35 11.81
C LEU A 851 -20.95 -4.74 11.41
N LEU A 852 -19.65 -4.96 11.62
CA LEU A 852 -18.98 -6.25 11.48
C LEU A 852 -18.59 -6.79 12.86
N THR A 853 -19.01 -8.00 13.21
CA THR A 853 -18.67 -8.62 14.49
C THR A 853 -18.08 -10.02 14.36
N GLY A 854 -17.13 -10.37 15.22
CA GLY A 854 -16.51 -11.70 15.29
C GLY A 854 -16.74 -12.36 16.64
N GLY A 855 -16.94 -13.68 16.67
CA GLY A 855 -17.31 -14.38 17.91
C GLY A 855 -16.18 -14.68 18.88
N ASN A 856 -14.96 -14.91 18.40
CA ASN A 856 -13.83 -15.37 19.23
C ASN A 856 -12.47 -15.07 18.53
N PRO A 857 -11.31 -15.31 19.18
CA PRO A 857 -10.01 -14.98 18.61
C PRO A 857 -9.75 -15.59 17.22
N MET A 858 -10.35 -16.74 16.91
CA MET A 858 -10.19 -17.41 15.60
C MET A 858 -10.80 -16.60 14.44
N ALA A 859 -11.72 -15.67 14.72
CA ALA A 859 -12.32 -14.79 13.72
C ALA A 859 -11.46 -13.55 13.40
N ALA A 860 -10.36 -13.32 14.12
CA ALA A 860 -9.58 -12.08 14.05
C ALA A 860 -8.98 -11.83 12.66
N ASP A 861 -8.50 -12.87 11.97
CA ASP A 861 -7.93 -12.73 10.63
C ASP A 861 -8.99 -12.35 9.59
N GLU A 862 -10.11 -13.08 9.58
CA GLU A 862 -11.24 -12.82 8.67
C GLU A 862 -11.87 -11.45 8.94
N LEU A 863 -12.02 -11.07 10.21
CA LEU A 863 -12.55 -9.78 10.61
C LEU A 863 -11.67 -8.64 10.09
N GLY A 864 -10.34 -8.76 10.23
CA GLY A 864 -9.39 -7.79 9.67
C GLY A 864 -9.53 -7.64 8.15
N GLU A 865 -9.59 -8.76 7.42
CA GLU A 865 -9.79 -8.73 5.96
C GLU A 865 -11.10 -8.05 5.57
N ARG A 866 -12.22 -8.43 6.18
CA ARG A 866 -13.54 -7.88 5.85
C ARG A 866 -13.66 -6.42 6.24
N PHE A 867 -13.08 -6.01 7.37
CA PHE A 867 -13.10 -4.63 7.81
C PHE A 867 -12.33 -3.71 6.84
N VAL A 868 -11.15 -4.14 6.36
CA VAL A 868 -10.40 -3.42 5.32
C VAL A 868 -11.22 -3.24 4.05
N ARG A 869 -12.03 -4.24 3.64
CA ARG A 869 -12.93 -4.08 2.48
C ARG A 869 -13.99 -3.01 2.72
N MET A 870 -14.60 -3.00 3.91
CA MET A 870 -15.66 -2.05 4.25
C MET A 870 -15.19 -0.59 4.21
N ILE A 871 -13.94 -0.31 4.60
CA ILE A 871 -13.34 1.04 4.62
C ILE A 871 -12.71 1.46 3.28
N SER A 872 -12.56 0.51 2.35
CA SER A 872 -11.93 0.71 1.03
C SER A 872 -12.89 1.25 -0.04
N VAL A 873 -14.20 1.07 0.17
CA VAL A 873 -15.28 1.68 -0.61
C VAL A 873 -15.40 3.17 -0.26
#